data_AF-A0A9P5DV35-F1
#
_entry.id   AF-A0A9P5DV35-F1
#
_cell.length_a   1.000
_cell.length_b   1.000
_cell.length_c   1.000
_cell.angle_alpha   90.00
_cell.angle_beta   90.00
_cell.angle_gamma   90.00
#
_symmetry.space_group_name_H-M   'P 1'
#
loop_
_entity.id
_entity.type
_entity.pdbx_description
1 polymer ?
#
loop_
_entity_poly.entity_id
_entity_poly.type
_entity_poly.pdbx_seq_one_letter_code
_entity_poly.pdbx_strand_id
1 'polypeptide(L)'
;MEQLAQQYIDSTNVTPHWLPDGDAFWYKHNTSPDKYQFFLVNALEKSRELAFDHKGLAESLQEKTQEEVDQFSLPFNWIEPDPQESCVRFRWNDRKWRFDPENKLQEWDGKFTTEPNHLLQKEVISAHSDTRVTVDFVNRTGKTLRVFWIDWSAKAIPYMSIKNGETKRQITYVGHVWRLVDVSDEKNRAVYSAPDEGNHVAIIDHLSNTIPEASPPSNYGDSESDEESTEPEKGPCLYVKDFNAWFKNKVNEEYQLSENGTTENPYDKRHAYIAPDEQFAVAWQFTPAQDHKISLVESSPEDQIEPKLHTRTYLKPGDRVRIDRPRLFDLKAHREVTTNDFLFKNPYQLSNLGWNYDSQEYLFYYNERGHQHTRVIGIKVDGSVRALVEEESRTFVDYTKSYFKVRRDSDELIWASERDGSNHLYLIDLVTGSVKNQITKGQWMVHLVESVDKELRKIWVRGYGLKSGEDPYHAHLASVNFDGSDFKVLTDGDGTHSWSFSPDKRYMIDTWSRVDCPPTTVLRDGQSGEMIMTLEKTDLKELEDKGWSSPERFVTPGRDGKTLIYGIIIRPTDFNSSRKYPVLDDIYAGPHEFRVPKAFSTLSDRRQWADEGYIVVVVDGMGTNWRSKTFHDICHKNLHDSGLPDHIAWLKAAASTRPWMDLSRVGIMGVSAGGQNAVAGMLHNGDIFKAGIADSGCHDNRMDKLWWNELWMGYPVDEAYEKVSNITHAEKLKGPLMLIVGDMDDNVDPSSTFQMANALNKAGKNYEFLFIPGGRHGCGGGKYGLARQREFFKRHLQEESKYLVDMNHYSPLPSHLFRSVFFFSFAVPLLPLFFIASTLKMKISYFSVGLLALFSPLAAAWSKEDREIFRIRDEISKYETDPAATFYDILGVPPSASLDDITKAYRKQTRNLHPDKVRQAMRSKAGKDKKTGAKTKPPTNAEIKAAVKKAGEAQARLSLIANILRGPERDRYDHFLSNGFPLWKGTDYYYNRYRPGLGTVIVGLFLVVGGGIHYLTLYMSWKRQKEFVERYIKFARDTAWGGGLNIPGVDAAPAPAPAASPAPASDEEEAPPLPQNRRERRMQEKAAKRDGARPAKKTRRAPASSGTATPTPAAGPTGARKRVVAENGKILVVDSLGDVYLEGEDDEGEVHEFLLDPNELAKPTIKDTAVFRAPIFLFNITAGRFLSKKPTNLEIEIPAEDEDSDVPQPTPSTDSAGEDFELLDKSTDSLSKAKASGASQGKANKRKGKKR
;
A
#
# COMPACT_ATOMS: atom_id res chain seq x y z
N MET A 1 14.11 15.57 3.64
CA MET A 1 14.22 15.00 5.02
C MET A 1 14.33 13.49 4.97
N GLU A 2 13.33 12.77 4.44
CA GLU A 2 13.36 11.30 4.36
C GLU A 2 14.63 10.74 3.70
N GLN A 3 15.01 11.26 2.52
CA GLN A 3 16.25 10.88 1.84
C GLN A 3 17.50 11.12 2.70
N LEU A 4 17.54 12.20 3.48
CA LEU A 4 18.66 12.51 4.37
C LEU A 4 18.68 11.57 5.59
N ALA A 5 17.51 11.22 6.15
CA ALA A 5 17.42 10.23 7.21
C ALA A 5 17.82 8.83 6.72
N GLN A 6 17.45 8.47 5.49
CA GLN A 6 17.92 7.24 4.86
C GLN A 6 19.43 7.27 4.61
N GLN A 7 19.96 8.38 4.12
CA GLN A 7 21.40 8.59 3.95
C GLN A 7 22.16 8.40 5.27
N TYR A 8 21.64 8.83 6.41
CA TYR A 8 22.26 8.60 7.72
C TYR A 8 22.28 7.14 8.14
N ILE A 9 21.24 6.38 7.79
CA ILE A 9 21.21 4.93 8.00
C ILE A 9 22.24 4.26 7.08
N ASP A 10 22.26 4.63 5.81
CA ASP A 10 23.14 4.03 4.81
C ASP A 10 24.62 4.37 5.03
N SER A 11 24.92 5.58 5.52
CA SER A 11 26.28 6.03 5.81
C SER A 11 26.86 5.38 7.06
N THR A 12 26.00 4.89 7.96
CA THR A 12 26.42 4.23 9.19
C THR A 12 26.48 2.71 9.05
N ASN A 13 25.80 2.13 8.07
CA ASN A 13 25.86 0.70 7.79
C ASN A 13 27.23 0.28 7.23
N VAL A 14 27.96 -0.56 7.97
CA VAL A 14 29.24 -1.13 7.54
C VAL A 14 29.02 -2.57 7.07
N THR A 15 29.42 -2.85 5.83
CA THR A 15 29.50 -4.21 5.29
C THR A 15 30.96 -4.59 5.12
N PRO A 16 31.54 -5.39 6.03
CA PRO A 16 32.96 -5.70 6.00
C PRO A 16 33.31 -6.75 4.94
N HIS A 17 34.44 -6.53 4.27
CA HIS A 17 35.12 -7.50 3.42
C HIS A 17 36.47 -7.81 4.06
N TRP A 18 36.51 -8.89 4.86
CA TRP A 18 37.69 -9.32 5.60
C TRP A 18 38.80 -9.80 4.65
N LEU A 19 40.03 -9.41 4.95
CA LEU A 19 41.23 -9.92 4.28
C LEU A 19 41.57 -11.33 4.80
N PRO A 20 42.37 -12.13 4.07
CA PRO A 20 42.63 -13.53 4.41
C PRO A 20 43.25 -13.77 5.80
N ASP A 21 43.92 -12.79 6.38
CA ASP A 21 44.48 -12.88 7.74
C ASP A 21 43.44 -12.68 8.86
N GLY A 22 42.27 -12.13 8.53
CA GLY A 22 41.20 -11.82 9.46
C GLY A 22 41.47 -10.63 10.39
N ASP A 23 42.59 -9.92 10.25
CA ASP A 23 42.99 -8.78 11.11
C ASP A 23 42.69 -7.41 10.46
N ALA A 24 42.47 -7.40 9.15
CA ALA A 24 42.03 -6.22 8.43
C ALA A 24 40.80 -6.53 7.56
N PHE A 25 40.01 -5.50 7.29
CA PHE A 25 38.89 -5.56 6.36
C PHE A 25 38.72 -4.22 5.66
N TRP A 26 38.12 -4.24 4.47
CA TRP A 26 37.68 -3.01 3.83
C TRP A 26 36.17 -2.94 3.78
N TYR A 27 35.62 -1.73 3.63
CA TYR A 27 34.20 -1.55 3.36
C TYR A 27 33.96 -0.29 2.54
N LYS A 28 32.80 -0.27 1.87
CA LYS A 28 32.32 0.90 1.14
C LYS A 28 31.43 1.75 2.06
N HIS A 29 31.82 2.99 2.28
CA HIS A 29 31.07 3.99 3.03
C HIS A 29 30.28 4.87 2.06
N ASN A 30 28.96 4.87 2.13
CA ASN A 30 28.12 5.72 1.27
C ASN A 30 27.91 7.07 1.95
N THR A 31 28.36 8.17 1.35
CA THR A 31 28.09 9.52 1.86
C THR A 31 26.80 10.09 1.30
N SER A 32 26.34 9.64 0.13
CA SER A 32 25.03 9.99 -0.46
C SER A 32 24.59 8.93 -1.49
N PRO A 33 23.37 8.97 -2.05
CA PRO A 33 22.85 7.93 -2.97
C PRO A 33 23.76 7.54 -4.16
N ASP A 34 24.69 8.41 -4.56
CA ASP A 34 25.65 8.15 -5.65
C ASP A 34 27.11 8.43 -5.25
N LYS A 35 27.37 8.78 -3.98
CA LYS A 35 28.72 9.10 -3.49
C LYS A 35 29.18 8.13 -2.42
N TYR A 36 30.38 7.62 -2.55
CA TYR A 36 31.00 6.69 -1.62
C TYR A 36 32.52 6.78 -1.61
N GLN A 37 33.09 6.22 -0.56
CA GLN A 37 34.53 6.02 -0.40
C GLN A 37 34.78 4.60 0.11
N PHE A 38 35.96 4.07 -0.19
CA PHE A 38 36.42 2.80 0.36
C PHE A 38 37.36 3.06 1.53
N PHE A 39 37.07 2.43 2.66
CA PHE A 39 37.92 2.46 3.85
C PHE A 39 38.57 1.10 4.05
N LEU A 40 39.83 1.11 4.46
CA LEU A 40 40.55 -0.04 4.99
C LEU A 40 40.65 0.13 6.51
N VAL A 41 40.33 -0.92 7.24
CA VAL A 41 40.36 -0.97 8.70
C VAL A 41 41.35 -2.05 9.12
N ASN A 42 42.30 -1.69 9.98
CA ASN A 42 43.19 -2.63 10.64
C ASN A 42 42.80 -2.71 12.11
N ALA A 43 42.29 -3.88 12.53
CA ALA A 43 41.76 -4.08 13.86
C ALA A 43 42.87 -4.09 14.94
N LEU A 44 44.07 -4.57 14.59
CA LEU A 44 45.24 -4.61 15.49
C LEU A 44 45.82 -3.22 15.74
N GLU A 45 45.97 -2.44 14.66
CA GLU A 45 46.50 -1.08 14.72
C GLU A 45 45.45 -0.06 15.18
N LYS A 46 44.17 -0.46 15.23
CA LYS A 46 43.01 0.39 15.54
C LYS A 46 42.93 1.60 14.61
N SER A 47 43.26 1.38 13.33
CA SER A 47 43.27 2.40 12.29
C SER A 47 42.12 2.19 11.31
N ARG A 48 41.62 3.30 10.79
CA ARG A 48 40.60 3.38 9.74
C ARG A 48 41.01 4.49 8.79
N GLU A 49 41.39 4.12 7.58
CA GLU A 49 41.96 5.02 6.58
C GLU A 49 41.31 4.77 5.21
N LEU A 50 41.48 5.70 4.27
CA LEU A 50 41.05 5.43 2.89
C LEU A 50 41.83 4.23 2.35
N ALA A 51 41.15 3.31 1.69
CA ALA A 51 41.79 2.11 1.15
C ALA A 51 42.86 2.42 0.08
N PHE A 52 42.76 3.58 -0.57
CA PHE A 52 43.69 4.12 -1.57
C PHE A 52 43.39 5.62 -1.82
N ASP A 53 44.28 6.32 -2.55
CA ASP A 53 44.05 7.69 -3.00
C ASP A 53 42.94 7.74 -4.08
N HIS A 54 41.72 8.07 -3.66
CA HIS A 54 40.55 8.13 -4.54
C HIS A 54 40.68 9.21 -5.61
N LYS A 55 41.32 10.34 -5.26
CA LYS A 55 41.53 11.45 -6.19
C LYS A 55 42.54 11.05 -7.26
N GLY A 56 43.69 10.52 -6.83
CA GLY A 56 44.73 10.05 -7.74
C GLY A 56 44.23 8.95 -8.68
N LEU A 57 43.37 8.05 -8.19
CA LEU A 57 42.77 7.01 -9.03
C LEU A 57 41.75 7.59 -10.02
N ALA A 58 40.88 8.49 -9.60
CA ALA A 58 39.91 9.14 -10.49
C ALA A 58 40.62 9.91 -11.62
N GLU A 59 41.65 10.68 -11.28
CA GLU A 59 42.50 11.39 -12.25
C GLU A 59 43.19 10.41 -13.22
N SER A 60 43.71 9.29 -12.73
CA SER A 60 44.35 8.25 -13.56
C SER A 60 43.37 7.54 -14.49
N LEU A 61 42.14 7.28 -14.03
CA LEU A 61 41.08 6.68 -14.85
C LEU A 61 40.63 7.64 -15.93
N GLN A 62 40.43 8.91 -15.58
CA GLN A 62 40.08 9.98 -16.51
C GLN A 62 41.16 10.16 -17.59
N GLU A 63 42.44 10.16 -17.23
CA GLU A 63 43.55 10.25 -18.19
C GLU A 63 43.56 9.07 -19.16
N LYS A 64 43.33 7.84 -18.67
CA LYS A 64 43.35 6.64 -19.51
C LYS A 64 42.15 6.46 -20.40
N THR A 65 40.98 6.96 -20.00
CA THR A 65 39.71 6.66 -20.68
C THR A 65 39.07 7.87 -21.35
N GLN A 66 39.54 9.07 -21.05
CA GLN A 66 38.96 10.33 -21.51
C GLN A 66 37.50 10.55 -21.06
N GLU A 67 37.03 9.78 -20.09
CA GLU A 67 35.72 9.94 -19.44
C GLU A 67 35.87 10.71 -18.13
N GLU A 68 34.87 11.52 -17.78
CA GLU A 68 34.84 12.22 -16.49
C GLU A 68 34.61 11.21 -15.36
N VAL A 69 35.54 11.14 -14.39
CA VAL A 69 35.45 10.23 -13.24
C VAL A 69 35.50 11.04 -11.95
N ASP A 70 34.43 10.99 -11.16
CA ASP A 70 34.34 11.65 -9.86
C ASP A 70 34.97 10.76 -8.75
N GLN A 71 35.81 11.35 -7.90
CA GLN A 71 36.53 10.64 -6.82
C GLN A 71 35.61 10.00 -5.76
N PHE A 72 34.39 10.49 -5.63
CA PHE A 72 33.38 9.93 -4.74
C PHE A 72 32.40 9.01 -5.50
N SER A 73 32.55 8.84 -6.81
CA SER A 73 31.62 8.08 -7.64
C SER A 73 32.38 7.19 -8.63
N LEU A 74 33.43 6.51 -8.13
CA LEU A 74 34.30 5.63 -8.93
C LEU A 74 33.46 4.58 -9.68
N PRO A 75 33.81 4.16 -10.90
CA PRO A 75 32.91 3.37 -11.76
C PRO A 75 32.78 1.88 -11.36
N PHE A 76 33.29 1.50 -10.19
CA PHE A 76 33.26 0.16 -9.61
C PHE A 76 32.92 0.26 -8.12
N ASN A 77 32.34 -0.81 -7.57
CA ASN A 77 31.82 -0.87 -6.20
C ASN A 77 32.51 -1.94 -5.33
N TRP A 78 33.57 -2.56 -5.85
CA TRP A 78 34.33 -3.62 -5.19
C TRP A 78 35.82 -3.46 -5.48
N ILE A 79 36.63 -3.83 -4.50
CA ILE A 79 38.09 -3.76 -4.55
C ILE A 79 38.72 -5.00 -3.89
N GLU A 80 39.96 -5.30 -4.27
CA GLU A 80 40.87 -6.20 -3.57
C GLU A 80 42.11 -5.39 -3.16
N PRO A 81 42.15 -4.88 -1.92
CA PRO A 81 43.35 -4.28 -1.36
C PRO A 81 44.43 -5.35 -1.19
N ASP A 82 45.67 -5.03 -1.56
CA ASP A 82 46.86 -5.80 -1.23
C ASP A 82 47.72 -4.95 -0.28
N PRO A 83 47.61 -5.16 1.05
CA PRO A 83 48.39 -4.41 2.02
C PRO A 83 49.90 -4.64 1.93
N GLN A 84 50.36 -5.77 1.37
CA GLN A 84 51.80 -6.06 1.26
C GLN A 84 52.44 -5.20 0.16
N GLU A 85 51.72 -5.01 -0.94
CA GLU A 85 52.14 -4.17 -2.05
C GLU A 85 51.62 -2.72 -1.95
N SER A 86 50.88 -2.40 -0.89
CA SER A 86 50.14 -1.14 -0.69
C SER A 86 49.32 -0.73 -1.91
N CYS A 87 48.77 -1.69 -2.66
CA CYS A 87 48.05 -1.41 -3.90
C CYS A 87 46.59 -1.86 -3.81
N VAL A 88 45.75 -1.37 -4.72
CA VAL A 88 44.36 -1.83 -4.86
C VAL A 88 44.15 -2.42 -6.24
N ARG A 89 43.42 -3.54 -6.30
CA ARG A 89 43.05 -4.21 -7.54
C ARG A 89 41.54 -4.17 -7.72
N PHE A 90 41.05 -3.95 -8.93
CA PHE A 90 39.61 -3.89 -9.21
C PHE A 90 39.30 -4.20 -10.68
N ARG A 91 38.00 -4.41 -10.98
CA ARG A 91 37.51 -4.56 -12.36
C ARG A 91 36.80 -3.32 -12.82
N TRP A 92 37.04 -2.94 -14.06
CA TRP A 92 36.29 -1.90 -14.76
C TRP A 92 36.40 -2.07 -16.27
N ASN A 93 35.27 -1.92 -16.99
CA ASN A 93 35.14 -2.12 -18.44
C ASN A 93 35.72 -3.46 -18.93
N ASP A 94 35.35 -4.56 -18.26
CA ASP A 94 35.84 -5.92 -18.50
C ASP A 94 37.36 -6.15 -18.35
N ARG A 95 38.09 -5.13 -17.89
CA ARG A 95 39.52 -5.20 -17.62
C ARG A 95 39.80 -5.26 -16.13
N LYS A 96 40.99 -5.75 -15.82
CA LYS A 96 41.53 -5.85 -14.47
C LYS A 96 42.58 -4.76 -14.31
N TRP A 97 42.48 -4.01 -13.22
CA TRP A 97 43.31 -2.86 -12.96
C TRP A 97 44.03 -3.02 -11.63
N ARG A 98 45.25 -2.50 -11.56
CA ARG A 98 46.04 -2.33 -10.33
C ARG A 98 46.41 -0.86 -10.21
N PHE A 99 46.23 -0.30 -9.02
CA PHE A 99 46.58 1.07 -8.68
C PHE A 99 47.50 1.07 -7.45
N ASP A 100 48.67 1.67 -7.58
CA ASP A 100 49.72 1.67 -6.55
C ASP A 100 49.80 3.01 -5.78
N PRO A 101 50.60 3.10 -4.69
CA PRO A 101 50.77 4.32 -3.92
C PRO A 101 51.42 5.49 -4.68
N GLU A 102 52.07 5.22 -5.81
CA GLU A 102 52.70 6.23 -6.66
C GLU A 102 51.70 6.83 -7.67
N ASN A 103 50.40 6.56 -7.48
CA ASN A 103 49.29 6.94 -8.36
C ASN A 103 49.44 6.38 -9.78
N LYS A 104 50.06 5.21 -9.96
CA LYS A 104 50.15 4.56 -11.27
C LYS A 104 49.04 3.53 -11.43
N LEU A 105 48.18 3.78 -12.41
CA LEU A 105 47.15 2.84 -12.84
C LEU A 105 47.68 1.94 -13.97
N GLN A 106 47.65 0.62 -13.81
CA GLN A 106 48.11 -0.35 -14.81
C GLN A 106 47.09 -1.46 -15.02
N GLU A 107 47.00 -1.98 -16.25
CA GLU A 107 46.25 -3.21 -16.48
C GLU A 107 46.99 -4.37 -15.82
N TRP A 108 46.25 -5.24 -15.13
CA TRP A 108 46.79 -6.32 -14.33
C TRP A 108 46.24 -7.66 -14.82
N ASP A 109 47.10 -8.59 -15.20
CA ASP A 109 46.74 -9.89 -15.78
C ASP A 109 46.56 -11.01 -14.74
N GLY A 110 46.73 -10.70 -13.46
CA GLY A 110 46.58 -11.66 -12.38
C GLY A 110 45.14 -12.12 -12.13
N LYS A 111 45.00 -13.09 -11.22
CA LYS A 111 43.70 -13.57 -10.73
C LYS A 111 43.43 -12.89 -9.39
N PHE A 112 42.24 -12.31 -9.22
CA PHE A 112 41.87 -11.85 -7.88
C PHE A 112 41.83 -13.07 -6.96
N THR A 113 42.38 -12.90 -5.77
CA THR A 113 42.36 -13.92 -4.71
C THR A 113 40.95 -14.11 -4.14
N THR A 114 40.10 -13.09 -4.31
CA THR A 114 38.73 -13.01 -3.79
C THR A 114 37.68 -12.77 -4.89
N GLU A 115 37.95 -13.18 -6.15
CA GLU A 115 37.09 -12.88 -7.33
C GLU A 115 35.58 -13.04 -7.03
N PRO A 116 34.79 -11.96 -7.11
CA PRO A 116 33.34 -12.05 -7.02
C PRO A 116 32.79 -12.23 -8.44
N ASN A 117 32.71 -13.45 -8.97
CA ASN A 117 31.90 -13.67 -10.17
C ASN A 117 31.24 -15.03 -10.15
N HIS A 118 30.20 -15.10 -9.35
CA HIS A 118 29.30 -16.24 -9.27
C HIS A 118 28.20 -16.21 -10.34
N LEU A 119 28.38 -15.43 -11.41
CA LEU A 119 27.49 -15.46 -12.57
C LEU A 119 27.73 -16.74 -13.37
N LEU A 120 26.65 -17.49 -13.61
CA LEU A 120 26.69 -18.81 -14.22
C LEU A 120 26.32 -18.73 -15.70
N GLN A 121 27.06 -19.45 -16.56
CA GLN A 121 26.79 -19.59 -18.01
C GLN A 121 25.73 -20.67 -18.33
N LYS A 122 25.21 -21.33 -17.29
CA LYS A 122 24.11 -22.27 -17.33
C LYS A 122 23.37 -22.19 -16.02
N GLU A 123 22.07 -22.40 -16.02
CA GLU A 123 21.35 -22.49 -14.76
C GLU A 123 21.53 -23.85 -14.12
N VAL A 124 21.72 -23.86 -12.80
CA VAL A 124 21.85 -25.07 -11.98
C VAL A 124 20.97 -24.91 -10.73
N ILE A 125 20.65 -26.01 -10.08
CA ILE A 125 19.87 -26.00 -8.83
C ILE A 125 20.64 -25.32 -7.69
N SER A 126 19.89 -24.74 -6.75
CA SER A 126 20.48 -24.29 -5.49
C SER A 126 21.08 -25.45 -4.70
N ALA A 127 22.25 -25.23 -4.09
CA ALA A 127 22.79 -26.13 -3.10
C ALA A 127 21.97 -26.08 -1.80
N HIS A 128 21.89 -27.20 -1.09
CA HIS A 128 21.36 -27.23 0.27
C HIS A 128 22.46 -26.77 1.22
N SER A 129 22.31 -25.56 1.76
CA SER A 129 23.19 -25.01 2.77
C SER A 129 22.38 -24.32 3.87
N ASP A 130 22.82 -24.48 5.11
CA ASP A 130 22.32 -23.74 6.27
C ASP A 130 23.17 -22.50 6.59
N THR A 131 24.27 -22.29 5.86
CA THR A 131 25.12 -21.11 5.98
C THR A 131 24.50 -19.92 5.26
N ARG A 132 24.11 -18.89 6.01
CA ARG A 132 23.53 -17.66 5.45
C ARG A 132 24.59 -16.75 4.83
N VAL A 133 24.26 -16.15 3.69
CA VAL A 133 25.04 -15.12 2.99
C VAL A 133 24.11 -14.02 2.49
N THR A 134 24.62 -12.81 2.27
CA THR A 134 23.81 -11.71 1.73
C THR A 134 24.24 -11.41 0.30
N VAL A 135 23.30 -11.08 -0.59
CA VAL A 135 23.55 -10.70 -1.98
C VAL A 135 22.81 -9.41 -2.31
N ASP A 136 23.55 -8.38 -2.71
CA ASP A 136 23.05 -7.11 -3.25
C ASP A 136 22.99 -7.21 -4.77
N PHE A 137 21.82 -7.43 -5.33
CA PHE A 137 21.62 -7.46 -6.79
C PHE A 137 21.55 -6.04 -7.34
N VAL A 138 22.49 -5.68 -8.21
CA VAL A 138 22.59 -4.37 -8.87
C VAL A 138 22.19 -4.53 -10.33
N ASN A 139 21.08 -3.93 -10.74
CA ASN A 139 20.63 -4.00 -12.13
C ASN A 139 21.20 -2.82 -12.95
N ARG A 140 22.01 -3.13 -13.96
CA ARG A 140 22.60 -2.19 -14.93
C ARG A 140 22.25 -2.54 -16.38
N THR A 141 21.23 -3.36 -16.59
CA THR A 141 20.89 -3.90 -17.92
C THR A 141 20.15 -2.91 -18.84
N GLY A 142 19.76 -1.74 -18.34
CA GLY A 142 18.85 -0.83 -19.04
C GLY A 142 17.38 -1.25 -18.99
N LYS A 143 17.06 -2.36 -18.29
CA LYS A 143 15.73 -2.99 -18.24
C LYS A 143 15.25 -3.19 -16.80
N THR A 144 13.99 -3.55 -16.61
CA THR A 144 13.51 -4.01 -15.29
C THR A 144 13.67 -5.52 -15.21
N LEU A 145 14.34 -6.00 -14.17
CA LEU A 145 14.56 -7.43 -13.95
C LEU A 145 13.55 -7.98 -12.95
N ARG A 146 13.05 -9.18 -13.19
CA ARG A 146 12.37 -10.02 -12.20
C ARG A 146 13.33 -11.10 -11.73
N VAL A 147 13.44 -11.23 -10.41
CA VAL A 147 14.37 -12.13 -9.72
C VAL A 147 13.60 -13.34 -9.22
N PHE A 148 14.14 -14.51 -9.52
CA PHE A 148 13.66 -15.80 -9.08
C PHE A 148 14.77 -16.51 -8.32
N TRP A 149 14.41 -17.16 -7.23
CA TRP A 149 15.28 -18.16 -6.62
C TRP A 149 15.02 -19.50 -7.32
N ILE A 150 16.07 -20.19 -7.77
CA ILE A 150 15.98 -21.52 -8.36
C ILE A 150 16.11 -22.51 -7.21
N ASP A 151 15.02 -23.10 -6.78
CA ASP A 151 15.06 -24.01 -5.63
C ASP A 151 15.82 -25.31 -5.96
N TRP A 152 15.92 -26.18 -4.95
CA TRP A 152 16.55 -27.50 -5.05
C TRP A 152 15.89 -28.43 -6.08
N SER A 153 14.71 -28.06 -6.57
CA SER A 153 13.92 -28.81 -7.55
C SER A 153 14.01 -28.25 -8.98
N ALA A 154 14.93 -27.30 -9.20
CA ALA A 154 15.04 -26.50 -10.44
C ALA A 154 13.81 -25.62 -10.75
N LYS A 155 12.92 -25.40 -9.78
CA LYS A 155 11.76 -24.54 -9.94
C LYS A 155 12.14 -23.09 -9.62
N ALA A 156 11.75 -22.19 -10.51
CA ALA A 156 11.94 -20.75 -10.34
C ALA A 156 10.83 -20.16 -9.44
N ILE A 157 11.18 -19.80 -8.20
CA ILE A 157 10.29 -19.17 -7.24
C ILE A 157 10.43 -17.64 -7.36
N PRO A 158 9.37 -16.91 -7.73
CA PRO A 158 9.43 -15.45 -7.87
C PRO A 158 9.70 -14.81 -6.52
N TYR A 159 10.65 -13.88 -6.49
CA TYR A 159 11.11 -13.27 -5.25
C TYR A 159 10.90 -11.76 -5.24
N MET A 160 11.49 -11.05 -6.20
CA MET A 160 11.42 -9.59 -6.26
C MET A 160 11.58 -9.04 -7.68
N SER A 161 11.48 -7.72 -7.84
CA SER A 161 11.83 -7.01 -9.07
C SER A 161 12.82 -5.89 -8.77
N ILE A 162 13.72 -5.65 -9.72
CA ILE A 162 14.80 -4.66 -9.62
C ILE A 162 14.73 -3.79 -10.86
N LYS A 163 14.44 -2.49 -10.71
CA LYS A 163 14.45 -1.53 -11.82
C LYS A 163 15.87 -1.27 -12.30
N ASN A 164 16.02 -0.75 -13.51
CA ASN A 164 17.33 -0.34 -14.00
C ASN A 164 17.95 0.71 -13.05
N GLY A 165 19.22 0.55 -12.70
CA GLY A 165 19.94 1.37 -11.74
C GLY A 165 19.63 1.06 -10.27
N GLU A 166 18.66 0.18 -9.98
CA GLU A 166 18.27 -0.16 -8.60
C GLU A 166 19.16 -1.28 -8.05
N THR A 167 19.44 -1.21 -6.74
CA THR A 167 20.10 -2.28 -5.97
C THR A 167 19.12 -2.88 -4.97
N LYS A 168 19.01 -4.21 -4.92
CA LYS A 168 18.19 -4.92 -3.92
C LYS A 168 19.02 -5.93 -3.13
N ARG A 169 19.03 -5.77 -1.81
CA ARG A 169 19.67 -6.67 -0.85
C ARG A 169 18.82 -7.90 -0.57
N GLN A 170 19.45 -9.07 -0.55
CA GLN A 170 18.83 -10.36 -0.31
C GLN A 170 19.62 -11.20 0.68
N ILE A 171 19.00 -11.66 1.78
CA ILE A 171 19.59 -12.69 2.64
C ILE A 171 19.24 -14.06 2.05
N THR A 172 20.25 -14.86 1.77
CA THR A 172 20.14 -16.17 1.13
C THR A 172 21.08 -17.17 1.82
N TYR A 173 21.23 -18.37 1.29
CA TYR A 173 22.21 -19.35 1.77
C TYR A 173 23.29 -19.62 0.71
N VAL A 174 24.44 -20.09 1.17
CA VAL A 174 25.56 -20.50 0.32
C VAL A 174 25.08 -21.44 -0.78
N GLY A 175 25.50 -21.17 -2.03
CA GLY A 175 25.16 -21.99 -3.18
C GLY A 175 23.70 -21.86 -3.66
N HIS A 176 22.89 -20.96 -3.10
CA HIS A 176 21.58 -20.62 -3.67
C HIS A 176 21.73 -19.97 -5.04
N VAL A 177 21.00 -20.45 -6.04
CA VAL A 177 21.04 -19.95 -7.42
C VAL A 177 19.85 -19.02 -7.68
N TRP A 178 20.13 -17.89 -8.33
CA TRP A 178 19.19 -16.81 -8.59
C TRP A 178 19.13 -16.54 -10.10
N ARG A 179 17.93 -16.60 -10.67
CA ARG A 179 17.64 -16.26 -12.06
C ARG A 179 17.07 -14.85 -12.14
N LEU A 180 17.61 -14.01 -13.01
CA LEU A 180 17.12 -12.66 -13.27
C LEU A 180 16.72 -12.55 -14.73
N VAL A 181 15.48 -12.16 -15.00
CA VAL A 181 14.92 -12.07 -16.37
C VAL A 181 14.39 -10.67 -16.66
N ASP A 182 14.49 -10.21 -17.91
CA ASP A 182 13.80 -9.00 -18.36
C ASP A 182 12.28 -9.21 -18.30
N VAL A 183 11.57 -8.32 -17.59
CA VAL A 183 10.10 -8.35 -17.46
C VAL A 183 9.40 -8.19 -18.81
N SER A 184 10.03 -7.58 -19.82
CA SER A 184 9.41 -7.28 -21.10
C SER A 184 9.38 -8.45 -22.09
N ASP A 185 10.32 -9.40 -22.00
CA ASP A 185 10.41 -10.53 -22.93
C ASP A 185 10.54 -11.91 -22.28
N GLU A 186 10.89 -11.99 -20.99
CA GLU A 186 11.14 -13.19 -20.20
C GLU A 186 12.13 -14.22 -20.82
N LYS A 187 12.83 -13.86 -21.91
CA LYS A 187 13.74 -14.72 -22.67
C LYS A 187 15.21 -14.42 -22.39
N ASN A 188 15.54 -13.16 -22.18
CA ASN A 188 16.89 -12.74 -21.84
C ASN A 188 17.09 -12.83 -20.32
N ARG A 189 18.11 -13.59 -19.88
CA ARG A 189 18.36 -13.85 -18.46
C ARG A 189 19.82 -13.76 -18.05
N ALA A 190 20.05 -13.56 -16.76
CA ALA A 190 21.30 -13.77 -16.05
C ALA A 190 21.08 -14.77 -14.90
N VAL A 191 22.10 -15.52 -14.53
CA VAL A 191 22.05 -16.49 -13.43
C VAL A 191 23.20 -16.22 -12.47
N TYR A 192 22.92 -16.15 -11.17
CA TYR A 192 23.89 -15.87 -10.11
C TYR A 192 23.84 -16.96 -9.03
N SER A 193 24.98 -17.52 -8.64
CA SER A 193 25.09 -18.41 -7.49
C SER A 193 25.51 -17.63 -6.25
N ALA A 194 24.85 -17.83 -5.13
CA ALA A 194 25.26 -17.27 -3.87
C ALA A 194 26.60 -17.93 -3.45
N PRO A 195 27.57 -17.17 -2.91
CA PRO A 195 28.93 -17.68 -2.69
C PRO A 195 29.05 -18.50 -1.41
N ASP A 196 30.27 -19.01 -1.15
CA ASP A 196 30.55 -19.90 -0.03
C ASP A 196 30.54 -19.22 1.35
N GLU A 197 30.65 -17.89 1.42
CA GLU A 197 30.51 -17.10 2.67
C GLU A 197 30.42 -15.58 2.40
N GLY A 198 29.81 -14.79 3.29
CA GLY A 198 29.89 -13.32 3.29
C GLY A 198 28.72 -12.54 2.67
N ASN A 199 28.93 -11.22 2.49
CA ASN A 199 28.00 -10.32 1.79
C ASN A 199 28.57 -10.00 0.40
N HIS A 200 27.73 -10.11 -0.63
CA HIS A 200 28.15 -10.06 -2.02
C HIS A 200 27.36 -9.06 -2.82
N VAL A 201 27.93 -8.57 -3.90
CA VAL A 201 27.25 -7.68 -4.85
C VAL A 201 27.18 -8.38 -6.20
N ALA A 202 25.98 -8.68 -6.66
CA ALA A 202 25.73 -9.29 -7.97
C ALA A 202 25.38 -8.19 -8.98
N ILE A 203 26.35 -7.74 -9.76
CA ILE A 203 26.13 -6.73 -10.81
C ILE A 203 25.64 -7.43 -12.08
N ILE A 204 24.50 -6.97 -12.60
CA ILE A 204 23.85 -7.53 -13.76
C ILE A 204 23.81 -6.45 -14.83
N ASP A 205 24.77 -6.47 -15.74
CA ASP A 205 24.95 -5.48 -16.81
C ASP A 205 24.66 -6.06 -18.20
N HIS A 206 24.61 -7.39 -18.33
CA HIS A 206 24.24 -8.10 -19.56
C HIS A 206 23.25 -9.25 -19.28
N LEU A 207 22.37 -9.51 -20.25
CA LEU A 207 21.47 -10.66 -20.26
C LEU A 207 21.73 -11.48 -21.53
N SER A 208 21.54 -12.79 -21.44
CA SER A 208 21.70 -13.69 -22.57
C SER A 208 20.47 -14.56 -22.77
N ASN A 209 20.09 -14.78 -24.03
CA ASN A 209 19.06 -15.74 -24.44
C ASN A 209 19.62 -17.15 -24.69
N THR A 210 20.94 -17.33 -24.59
CA THR A 210 21.61 -18.63 -24.84
C THR A 210 21.85 -19.42 -23.56
N ILE A 211 21.59 -18.84 -22.38
CA ILE A 211 21.73 -19.55 -21.10
C ILE A 211 20.63 -20.62 -21.03
N PRO A 212 20.98 -21.92 -21.01
CA PRO A 212 19.99 -22.98 -20.86
C PRO A 212 19.31 -22.88 -19.50
N GLU A 213 17.99 -23.08 -19.44
CA GLU A 213 17.26 -23.21 -18.17
C GLU A 213 17.76 -24.41 -17.38
N ALA A 214 17.59 -24.36 -16.05
CA ALA A 214 17.96 -25.48 -15.22
C ALA A 214 17.09 -26.65 -15.67
N SER A 215 17.72 -27.65 -16.24
CA SER A 215 17.09 -28.95 -16.32
C SER A 215 17.07 -29.47 -14.88
N PRO A 216 15.92 -29.93 -14.37
CA PRO A 216 15.92 -30.59 -13.08
C PRO A 216 17.00 -31.67 -13.09
N PRO A 217 17.71 -31.93 -11.98
CA PRO A 217 18.30 -33.25 -11.81
C PRO A 217 17.17 -34.23 -12.15
N SER A 218 17.47 -35.37 -12.74
CA SER A 218 16.43 -36.36 -13.01
C SER A 218 15.77 -36.93 -11.75
N ASN A 219 15.81 -36.23 -10.61
CA ASN A 219 15.08 -36.43 -9.36
C ASN A 219 14.93 -35.07 -8.62
N TYR A 220 13.71 -34.81 -8.13
CA TYR A 220 13.19 -33.70 -7.29
C TYR A 220 12.53 -32.54 -8.01
N GLY A 221 11.19 -32.52 -8.01
CA GLY A 221 10.29 -31.38 -8.20
C GLY A 221 9.73 -30.81 -6.89
N ASP A 222 9.10 -29.64 -6.97
CA ASP A 222 7.91 -29.28 -6.18
C ASP A 222 7.09 -28.15 -6.85
N SER A 223 6.43 -28.46 -7.97
CA SER A 223 5.03 -28.08 -8.08
C SER A 223 4.20 -29.10 -7.30
N GLU A 224 3.10 -28.65 -6.69
CA GLU A 224 1.94 -29.51 -6.45
C GLU A 224 1.47 -30.09 -7.79
N SER A 225 2.14 -31.18 -8.17
CA SER A 225 1.80 -32.15 -9.18
C SER A 225 2.30 -33.46 -8.60
N ASP A 226 1.50 -34.51 -8.72
CA ASP A 226 1.77 -35.87 -8.27
C ASP A 226 3.08 -36.43 -8.84
N GLU A 227 4.26 -35.96 -8.38
CA GLU A 227 5.53 -36.58 -8.70
C GLU A 227 5.64 -37.86 -7.88
N GLU A 228 5.42 -38.98 -8.58
CA GLU A 228 5.88 -40.30 -8.16
C GLU A 228 7.35 -40.20 -7.74
N SER A 229 7.62 -40.49 -6.47
CA SER A 229 8.97 -40.76 -5.98
C SER A 229 9.61 -41.81 -6.88
N THR A 230 10.52 -41.41 -7.75
CA THR A 230 11.36 -42.29 -8.54
C THR A 230 12.24 -43.08 -7.59
N GLU A 231 11.99 -44.39 -7.55
CA GLU A 231 12.74 -45.36 -6.76
C GLU A 231 14.26 -45.15 -6.99
N PRO A 232 15.09 -45.08 -5.93
CA PRO A 232 16.53 -45.08 -6.08
C PRO A 232 16.98 -46.29 -6.93
N GLU A 233 17.60 -46.06 -8.09
CA GLU A 233 18.04 -47.15 -8.98
C GLU A 233 19.08 -48.08 -8.31
N LYS A 234 19.77 -47.63 -7.26
CA LYS A 234 20.80 -48.40 -6.53
C LYS A 234 20.80 -48.11 -5.02
N GLY A 235 20.97 -49.16 -4.22
CA GLY A 235 21.09 -49.08 -2.75
C GLY A 235 19.80 -49.44 -2.00
N PRO A 236 19.88 -49.66 -0.68
CA PRO A 236 18.71 -49.99 0.13
C PRO A 236 17.79 -48.76 0.23
N CYS A 237 16.49 -48.93 -0.01
CA CYS A 237 15.53 -47.83 0.06
C CYS A 237 14.15 -48.27 0.55
N LEU A 238 13.44 -47.33 1.18
CA LEU A 238 12.02 -47.44 1.48
C LEU A 238 11.24 -46.67 0.43
N TYR A 239 10.11 -47.22 -0.01
CA TYR A 239 9.21 -46.57 -0.94
C TYR A 239 7.77 -46.99 -0.66
N VAL A 240 6.81 -46.26 -1.25
CA VAL A 240 5.38 -46.54 -1.07
C VAL A 240 4.79 -47.04 -2.38
N LYS A 241 4.17 -48.22 -2.34
CA LYS A 241 3.48 -48.86 -3.46
C LYS A 241 2.14 -49.41 -2.98
N ASP A 242 1.09 -49.09 -3.74
CA ASP A 242 -0.30 -49.40 -3.39
C ASP A 242 -0.67 -48.97 -1.96
N PHE A 243 -0.32 -47.72 -1.61
CA PHE A 243 -0.48 -47.11 -0.27
C PHE A 243 0.29 -47.77 0.88
N ASN A 244 1.06 -48.83 0.63
CA ASN A 244 1.82 -49.57 1.62
C ASN A 244 3.31 -49.25 1.54
N ALA A 245 4.02 -49.37 2.67
CA ALA A 245 5.48 -49.29 2.73
C ALA A 245 6.15 -50.58 2.22
N TRP A 246 7.19 -50.40 1.41
CA TRP A 246 8.04 -51.44 0.84
C TRP A 246 9.52 -51.12 1.07
N PHE A 247 10.34 -52.17 1.12
CA PHE A 247 11.78 -52.08 1.27
C PHE A 247 12.48 -52.79 0.11
N LYS A 248 13.37 -52.08 -0.57
CA LYS A 248 14.31 -52.68 -1.52
C LYS A 248 15.67 -52.80 -0.85
N ASN A 249 16.27 -53.98 -0.86
CA ASN A 249 17.59 -54.20 -0.26
C ASN A 249 18.74 -53.83 -1.23
N LYS A 250 19.99 -53.98 -0.77
CA LYS A 250 21.22 -53.70 -1.56
C LYS A 250 21.35 -54.52 -2.85
N VAL A 251 20.69 -55.67 -2.96
CA VAL A 251 20.71 -56.54 -4.15
C VAL A 251 19.45 -56.36 -5.02
N ASN A 252 18.65 -55.32 -4.77
CA ASN A 252 17.40 -54.99 -5.46
C ASN A 252 16.26 -56.01 -5.29
N GLU A 253 16.24 -56.78 -4.21
CA GLU A 253 15.06 -57.55 -3.82
C GLU A 253 14.06 -56.66 -3.08
N GLU A 254 12.79 -56.76 -3.45
CA GLU A 254 11.68 -55.98 -2.87
C GLU A 254 10.91 -56.81 -1.83
N TYR A 255 10.64 -56.20 -0.69
CA TYR A 255 9.90 -56.78 0.43
C TYR A 255 8.77 -55.83 0.83
N GLN A 256 7.53 -56.32 0.82
CA GLN A 256 6.40 -55.57 1.36
C GLN A 256 6.47 -55.55 2.89
N LEU A 257 6.47 -54.36 3.48
CA LEU A 257 6.60 -54.20 4.94
C LEU A 257 5.25 -54.01 5.65
N SER A 258 4.20 -53.61 4.92
CA SER A 258 2.86 -53.33 5.45
C SER A 258 1.75 -53.77 4.49
N GLU A 259 0.57 -54.07 5.04
CA GLU A 259 -0.62 -54.50 4.28
C GLU A 259 -1.88 -53.67 4.61
N ASN A 260 -1.76 -52.66 5.48
CA ASN A 260 -2.87 -51.90 6.04
C ASN A 260 -3.07 -50.51 5.41
N GLY A 261 -2.27 -50.15 4.41
CA GLY A 261 -2.35 -48.87 3.70
C GLY A 261 -3.60 -48.77 2.83
N THR A 262 -4.34 -47.66 2.97
CA THR A 262 -5.50 -47.32 2.13
C THR A 262 -5.47 -45.84 1.75
N THR A 263 -6.44 -45.35 0.99
CA THR A 263 -6.60 -43.91 0.70
C THR A 263 -6.84 -43.05 1.95
N GLU A 264 -7.36 -43.64 3.04
CA GLU A 264 -7.65 -42.93 4.30
C GLU A 264 -6.46 -42.92 5.27
N ASN A 265 -5.49 -43.81 5.06
CA ASN A 265 -4.29 -43.97 5.88
C ASN A 265 -3.06 -44.38 5.05
N PRO A 266 -2.72 -43.67 3.95
CA PRO A 266 -1.59 -44.04 3.13
C PRO A 266 -0.27 -43.82 3.87
N TYR A 267 0.77 -44.55 3.46
CA TYR A 267 2.14 -44.19 3.81
C TYR A 267 2.61 -43.02 2.94
N ASP A 268 3.39 -42.12 3.54
CA ASP A 268 3.94 -40.95 2.86
C ASP A 268 5.23 -41.33 2.11
N LYS A 269 5.22 -41.07 0.80
CA LYS A 269 6.37 -41.26 -0.12
C LYS A 269 7.62 -40.47 0.30
N ARG A 270 7.46 -39.35 1.02
CA ARG A 270 8.55 -38.42 1.38
C ARG A 270 9.11 -38.65 2.79
N HIS A 271 8.38 -39.34 3.66
CA HIS A 271 8.74 -39.49 5.07
C HIS A 271 9.07 -40.94 5.40
N ALA A 272 10.20 -41.41 4.85
CA ALA A 272 10.74 -42.73 5.13
C ALA A 272 12.25 -42.63 5.46
N TYR A 273 12.65 -43.24 6.57
CA TYR A 273 13.97 -43.05 7.18
C TYR A 273 14.55 -44.40 7.62
N ILE A 274 15.61 -44.84 6.95
CA ILE A 274 16.37 -46.04 7.32
C ILE A 274 17.34 -45.69 8.45
N ALA A 275 17.45 -46.57 9.44
CA ALA A 275 18.43 -46.44 10.52
C ALA A 275 19.87 -46.56 9.97
N PRO A 276 20.87 -45.87 10.53
CA PRO A 276 22.25 -45.93 10.05
C PRO A 276 22.84 -47.35 9.92
N ASP A 277 22.42 -48.29 10.76
CA ASP A 277 22.84 -49.70 10.71
C ASP A 277 22.05 -50.57 9.71
N GLU A 278 21.07 -49.97 9.02
CA GLU A 278 20.16 -50.60 8.06
C GLU A 278 19.33 -51.78 8.62
N GLN A 279 19.20 -51.93 9.95
CA GLN A 279 18.39 -52.99 10.54
C GLN A 279 16.92 -52.58 10.69
N PHE A 280 16.68 -51.29 10.92
CA PHE A 280 15.35 -50.75 11.17
C PHE A 280 15.04 -49.58 10.23
N ALA A 281 13.75 -49.28 10.13
CA ALA A 281 13.22 -48.23 9.31
C ALA A 281 12.00 -47.60 9.95
N VAL A 282 11.79 -46.31 9.70
CA VAL A 282 10.52 -45.64 10.01
C VAL A 282 9.91 -45.11 8.73
N ALA A 283 8.64 -45.41 8.47
CA ALA A 283 7.86 -44.73 7.43
C ALA A 283 6.62 -44.11 8.07
N TRP A 284 6.29 -42.88 7.68
CA TRP A 284 5.14 -42.19 8.24
C TRP A 284 3.87 -42.60 7.50
N GLN A 285 2.87 -43.03 8.26
CA GLN A 285 1.51 -43.21 7.80
C GLN A 285 0.70 -41.97 8.18
N PHE A 286 -0.21 -41.51 7.34
CA PHE A 286 -0.98 -40.31 7.68
C PHE A 286 -2.46 -40.42 7.34
N THR A 287 -3.31 -39.74 8.10
CA THR A 287 -4.69 -39.47 7.67
C THR A 287 -4.72 -38.15 6.91
N PRO A 288 -5.26 -38.10 5.67
CA PRO A 288 -5.32 -36.87 4.90
C PRO A 288 -6.10 -35.75 5.60
N ALA A 289 -5.63 -34.53 5.41
CA ALA A 289 -6.36 -33.34 5.82
C ALA A 289 -7.74 -33.26 5.12
N GLN A 290 -8.62 -32.43 5.64
CA GLN A 290 -9.84 -32.04 4.94
C GLN A 290 -9.49 -31.22 3.69
N ASP A 291 -10.14 -31.51 2.57
CA ASP A 291 -10.06 -30.66 1.37
C ASP A 291 -10.99 -29.44 1.55
N HIS A 292 -10.57 -28.48 2.37
CA HIS A 292 -11.29 -27.20 2.51
C HIS A 292 -10.74 -26.20 1.49
N LYS A 293 -11.55 -25.92 0.48
CA LYS A 293 -11.25 -24.91 -0.54
C LYS A 293 -12.00 -23.62 -0.28
N ILE A 294 -11.32 -22.48 -0.37
CA ILE A 294 -11.96 -21.17 -0.46
C ILE A 294 -11.90 -20.66 -1.90
N SER A 295 -12.87 -19.82 -2.23
CA SER A 295 -13.02 -19.19 -3.54
C SER A 295 -12.74 -17.71 -3.44
N LEU A 296 -11.74 -17.23 -4.19
CA LEU A 296 -11.46 -15.80 -4.36
C LEU A 296 -11.95 -15.40 -5.76
N VAL A 297 -12.69 -14.28 -5.83
CA VAL A 297 -13.23 -13.79 -7.10
C VAL A 297 -12.47 -12.53 -7.48
N GLU A 298 -11.54 -12.65 -8.43
CA GLU A 298 -10.86 -11.50 -9.01
C GLU A 298 -11.87 -10.73 -9.87
N SER A 299 -12.36 -9.61 -9.36
CA SER A 299 -13.46 -8.87 -9.97
C SER A 299 -13.09 -8.11 -11.24
N SER A 300 -11.80 -7.78 -11.42
CA SER A 300 -11.30 -7.01 -12.57
C SER A 300 -9.92 -7.52 -13.04
N PRO A 301 -9.83 -8.73 -13.61
CA PRO A 301 -8.58 -9.26 -14.16
C PRO A 301 -8.10 -8.44 -15.36
N GLU A 302 -6.79 -8.32 -15.55
CA GLU A 302 -6.21 -7.48 -16.62
C GLU A 302 -6.40 -8.07 -18.03
N ASP A 303 -6.63 -9.37 -18.14
CA ASP A 303 -6.62 -10.13 -19.39
C ASP A 303 -8.01 -10.56 -19.88
N GLN A 304 -9.09 -10.27 -19.14
CA GLN A 304 -10.46 -10.57 -19.56
C GLN A 304 -11.50 -9.62 -18.94
N ILE A 305 -12.71 -9.61 -19.52
CA ILE A 305 -13.82 -8.74 -19.05
C ILE A 305 -14.57 -9.36 -17.87
N GLU A 306 -14.77 -10.67 -17.88
CA GLU A 306 -15.52 -11.39 -16.84
C GLU A 306 -14.64 -11.68 -15.61
N PRO A 307 -15.18 -11.71 -14.37
CA PRO A 307 -14.41 -12.07 -13.19
C PRO A 307 -13.74 -13.45 -13.29
N LYS A 308 -12.58 -13.61 -12.64
CA LYS A 308 -11.89 -14.92 -12.52
C LYS A 308 -12.11 -15.53 -11.15
N LEU A 309 -12.47 -16.82 -11.15
CA LEU A 309 -12.55 -17.61 -9.93
C LEU A 309 -11.20 -18.28 -9.66
N HIS A 310 -10.60 -17.92 -8.55
CA HIS A 310 -9.43 -18.57 -7.99
C HIS A 310 -9.85 -19.48 -6.85
N THR A 311 -9.21 -20.64 -6.72
CA THR A 311 -9.49 -21.58 -5.64
C THR A 311 -8.19 -21.99 -4.99
N ARG A 312 -8.21 -22.14 -3.67
CA ARG A 312 -7.06 -22.63 -2.91
C ARG A 312 -7.49 -23.41 -1.69
N THR A 313 -6.65 -24.33 -1.27
CA THR A 313 -6.82 -25.03 0.00
C THR A 313 -6.51 -24.06 1.14
N TYR A 314 -7.43 -23.96 2.10
CA TYR A 314 -7.32 -23.04 3.23
C TYR A 314 -8.09 -23.61 4.42
N LEU A 315 -7.37 -24.31 5.30
CA LEU A 315 -7.93 -24.88 6.52
C LEU A 315 -8.20 -23.78 7.56
N LYS A 316 -9.37 -23.86 8.17
CA LYS A 316 -9.87 -22.97 9.22
C LYS A 316 -9.91 -23.70 10.57
N PRO A 317 -9.96 -22.98 11.71
CA PRO A 317 -10.08 -23.60 13.02
C PRO A 317 -11.20 -24.62 13.08
N GLY A 318 -10.89 -25.79 13.63
CA GLY A 318 -11.82 -26.93 13.70
C GLY A 318 -11.78 -27.90 12.52
N ASP A 319 -11.26 -27.51 11.35
CA ASP A 319 -11.13 -28.42 10.20
C ASP A 319 -10.19 -29.58 10.50
N ARG A 320 -10.35 -30.72 9.82
CA ARG A 320 -9.42 -31.85 10.02
C ARG A 320 -8.05 -31.53 9.40
N VAL A 321 -7.01 -31.49 10.24
CA VAL A 321 -5.61 -31.41 9.81
C VAL A 321 -5.10 -32.78 9.33
N ARG A 322 -3.97 -32.78 8.62
CA ARG A 322 -3.23 -34.01 8.35
C ARG A 322 -2.74 -34.60 9.67
N ILE A 323 -2.94 -35.90 9.89
CA ILE A 323 -2.51 -36.58 11.12
C ILE A 323 -1.43 -37.58 10.76
N ASP A 324 -0.18 -37.23 11.04
CA ASP A 324 1.00 -38.08 10.82
C ASP A 324 1.23 -39.08 11.96
N ARG A 325 1.69 -40.28 11.61
CA ARG A 325 1.96 -41.41 12.54
C ARG A 325 3.20 -42.17 12.07
N PRO A 326 4.35 -41.99 12.72
CA PRO A 326 5.55 -42.78 12.42
C PRO A 326 5.33 -44.26 12.74
N ARG A 327 5.62 -45.15 11.79
CA ARG A 327 5.55 -46.62 11.95
C ARG A 327 6.94 -47.23 11.82
N LEU A 328 7.30 -48.10 12.75
CA LEU A 328 8.60 -48.75 12.84
C LEU A 328 8.58 -50.10 12.12
N PHE A 329 9.63 -50.42 11.39
CA PHE A 329 9.80 -51.67 10.65
C PHE A 329 11.14 -52.31 10.96
N ASP A 330 11.13 -53.64 11.13
CA ASP A 330 12.31 -54.49 11.14
C ASP A 330 12.59 -54.94 9.71
N LEU A 331 13.71 -54.45 9.14
CA LEU A 331 14.08 -54.67 7.75
C LEU A 331 14.60 -56.08 7.49
N LYS A 332 14.97 -56.84 8.54
CA LYS A 332 15.41 -58.23 8.40
C LYS A 332 14.23 -59.20 8.51
N ALA A 333 13.29 -58.90 9.41
CA ALA A 333 12.07 -59.68 9.57
C ALA A 333 10.97 -59.30 8.55
N HIS A 334 11.18 -58.23 7.78
CA HIS A 334 10.25 -57.70 6.77
C HIS A 334 8.84 -57.46 7.34
N ARG A 335 8.77 -56.86 8.53
CA ARG A 335 7.49 -56.63 9.21
C ARG A 335 7.50 -55.37 10.05
N GLU A 336 6.32 -54.82 10.28
CA GLU A 336 6.10 -53.76 11.24
C GLU A 336 6.39 -54.23 12.67
N VAL A 337 7.09 -53.40 13.45
CA VAL A 337 7.21 -53.53 14.89
C VAL A 337 6.10 -52.70 15.51
N THR A 338 5.21 -53.33 16.29
CA THR A 338 4.05 -52.65 16.86
C THR A 338 4.46 -51.53 17.81
N THR A 339 3.99 -50.32 17.54
CA THR A 339 4.12 -49.13 18.40
C THR A 339 2.76 -48.63 18.87
N ASN A 340 2.73 -47.77 19.90
CA ASN A 340 1.50 -47.08 20.32
C ASN A 340 1.58 -45.58 20.01
N ASP A 341 0.43 -44.98 19.72
CA ASP A 341 0.33 -43.57 19.35
C ASP A 341 -0.07 -42.67 20.54
N PHE A 342 -0.08 -43.19 21.77
CA PHE A 342 -0.70 -42.50 22.92
C PHE A 342 -0.08 -41.10 23.16
N LEU A 343 1.23 -40.98 23.00
CA LEU A 343 1.97 -39.73 23.23
C LEU A 343 1.88 -38.70 22.08
N PHE A 344 1.34 -39.10 20.92
CA PHE A 344 1.29 -38.26 19.72
C PHE A 344 -0.01 -38.41 18.93
N LYS A 345 -1.12 -38.74 19.60
CA LYS A 345 -2.39 -39.12 18.96
C LYS A 345 -3.04 -38.00 18.13
N ASN A 346 -2.83 -36.73 18.52
CA ASN A 346 -3.48 -35.57 17.91
C ASN A 346 -2.45 -34.50 17.50
N PRO A 347 -1.59 -34.79 16.51
CA PRO A 347 -0.59 -33.85 16.05
C PRO A 347 -1.25 -32.72 15.26
N TYR A 348 -0.86 -31.49 15.57
CA TYR A 348 -0.91 -30.42 14.58
C TYR A 348 0.25 -30.57 13.59
N GLN A 349 1.44 -30.90 14.11
CA GLN A 349 2.64 -31.10 13.32
C GLN A 349 3.57 -32.11 13.98
N LEU A 350 4.21 -32.95 13.14
CA LEU A 350 5.39 -33.72 13.50
C LEU A 350 6.60 -33.21 12.71
N SER A 351 7.78 -33.25 13.32
CA SER A 351 9.04 -32.97 12.62
C SER A 351 10.07 -34.05 12.91
N ASN A 352 10.64 -34.64 11.87
CA ASN A 352 11.68 -35.66 12.00
C ASN A 352 12.95 -35.10 12.67
N LEU A 353 13.46 -35.79 13.70
CA LEU A 353 14.75 -35.49 14.33
C LEU A 353 15.81 -36.56 14.01
N GLY A 354 15.38 -37.67 13.39
CA GLY A 354 16.22 -38.77 12.93
C GLY A 354 16.52 -39.80 14.00
N TRP A 355 17.31 -40.80 13.62
CA TRP A 355 17.79 -41.84 14.53
C TRP A 355 18.88 -41.31 15.47
N ASN A 356 18.93 -41.88 16.67
CA ASN A 356 20.05 -41.70 17.60
C ASN A 356 21.31 -42.41 17.07
N TYR A 357 22.45 -42.19 17.74
CA TYR A 357 23.76 -42.61 17.24
C TYR A 357 23.89 -44.14 17.07
N ASP A 358 23.34 -44.91 18.01
CA ASP A 358 23.41 -46.37 18.04
C ASP A 358 22.30 -47.07 17.24
N SER A 359 21.49 -46.31 16.49
CA SER A 359 20.36 -46.82 15.70
C SER A 359 19.28 -47.53 16.53
N GLN A 360 19.21 -47.33 17.84
CA GLN A 360 18.25 -47.99 18.73
C GLN A 360 16.95 -47.20 18.96
N GLU A 361 16.90 -45.91 18.60
CA GLU A 361 15.74 -45.06 18.83
C GLU A 361 15.55 -43.99 17.74
N TYR A 362 14.35 -43.91 17.19
CA TYR A 362 13.93 -42.88 16.23
C TYR A 362 13.27 -41.70 16.94
N LEU A 363 13.75 -40.48 16.68
CA LEU A 363 13.33 -39.26 17.36
C LEU A 363 12.48 -38.35 16.45
N PHE A 364 11.44 -37.75 17.01
CA PHE A 364 10.66 -36.72 16.34
C PHE A 364 10.09 -35.69 17.32
N TYR A 365 9.91 -34.46 16.84
CA TYR A 365 9.20 -33.40 17.54
C TYR A 365 7.69 -33.53 17.29
N TYR A 366 6.90 -33.27 18.33
CA TYR A 366 5.45 -33.32 18.33
C TYR A 366 4.89 -32.00 18.85
N ASN A 367 4.04 -31.36 18.05
CA ASN A 367 3.21 -30.23 18.47
C ASN A 367 1.75 -30.70 18.49
N GLU A 368 1.15 -30.75 19.68
CA GLU A 368 -0.25 -31.11 19.83
C GLU A 368 -1.16 -30.04 19.21
N ARG A 369 -2.25 -30.47 18.61
CA ARG A 369 -3.27 -29.55 18.13
C ARG A 369 -3.89 -28.72 19.26
N GLY A 370 -3.93 -27.40 19.08
CA GLY A 370 -4.26 -26.44 20.14
C GLY A 370 -3.02 -25.91 20.88
N HIS A 371 -1.84 -26.44 20.59
CA HIS A 371 -0.54 -25.88 20.96
C HIS A 371 -0.31 -25.73 22.47
N GLN A 372 -1.04 -26.47 23.31
CA GLN A 372 -0.83 -26.46 24.76
C GLN A 372 0.26 -27.44 25.20
N HIS A 373 0.66 -28.32 24.29
CA HIS A 373 1.56 -29.42 24.56
C HIS A 373 2.54 -29.62 23.40
N THR A 374 3.84 -29.60 23.69
CA THR A 374 4.85 -30.03 22.73
C THR A 374 5.80 -31.05 23.36
N ARG A 375 6.32 -31.97 22.54
CA ARG A 375 7.20 -33.03 23.00
C ARG A 375 8.34 -33.30 22.02
N VAL A 376 9.41 -33.87 22.53
CA VAL A 376 10.31 -34.70 21.75
C VAL A 376 10.01 -36.14 22.14
N ILE A 377 9.75 -37.00 21.15
CA ILE A 377 9.31 -38.38 21.35
C ILE A 377 10.32 -39.32 20.69
N GLY A 378 10.62 -40.43 21.37
CA GLY A 378 11.43 -41.53 20.88
C GLY A 378 10.60 -42.79 20.65
N ILE A 379 10.84 -43.48 19.53
CA ILE A 379 10.37 -44.84 19.26
C ILE A 379 11.59 -45.76 19.25
N LYS A 380 11.69 -46.65 20.22
CA LYS A 380 12.77 -47.65 20.29
C LYS A 380 12.51 -48.81 19.35
N VAL A 381 13.58 -49.49 18.96
CA VAL A 381 13.53 -50.68 18.07
C VAL A 381 12.71 -51.84 18.62
N ASP A 382 12.46 -51.89 19.92
CA ASP A 382 11.57 -52.86 20.58
C ASP A 382 10.07 -52.49 20.50
N GLY A 383 9.74 -51.34 19.90
CA GLY A 383 8.39 -50.80 19.77
C GLY A 383 7.95 -49.90 20.93
N SER A 384 8.76 -49.75 21.98
CA SER A 384 8.44 -48.86 23.10
C SER A 384 8.53 -47.39 22.68
N VAL A 385 7.55 -46.59 23.14
CA VAL A 385 7.43 -45.16 22.83
C VAL A 385 7.55 -44.36 24.13
N ARG A 386 8.40 -43.34 24.15
CA ARG A 386 8.60 -42.47 25.33
C ARG A 386 8.72 -41.00 24.96
N ALA A 387 8.31 -40.12 25.88
CA ALA A 387 8.62 -38.69 25.81
C ALA A 387 10.02 -38.45 26.39
N LEU A 388 10.82 -37.67 25.68
CA LEU A 388 12.19 -37.26 26.05
C LEU A 388 12.22 -35.83 26.60
N VAL A 389 11.40 -34.97 25.99
CA VAL A 389 11.14 -33.61 26.44
C VAL A 389 9.64 -33.41 26.39
N GLU A 390 9.11 -32.69 27.37
CA GLU A 390 7.70 -32.35 27.46
C GLU A 390 7.58 -30.89 27.91
N GLU A 391 6.84 -30.09 27.14
CA GLU A 391 6.41 -28.75 27.50
C GLU A 391 4.90 -28.71 27.52
N GLU A 392 4.34 -28.31 28.67
CA GLU A 392 2.91 -28.17 28.87
C GLU A 392 2.60 -26.77 29.37
N SER A 393 1.54 -26.17 28.83
CA SER A 393 1.09 -24.84 29.20
C SER A 393 -0.43 -24.78 29.32
N ARG A 394 -0.92 -24.13 30.39
CA ARG A 394 -2.36 -23.92 30.61
C ARG A 394 -3.00 -23.01 29.55
N THR A 395 -2.20 -22.18 28.88
CA THR A 395 -2.65 -21.29 27.81
C THR A 395 -2.21 -21.86 26.46
N PHE A 396 -0.97 -21.62 26.07
CA PHE A 396 -0.31 -22.12 24.87
C PHE A 396 1.20 -22.22 25.11
N VAL A 397 1.85 -23.07 24.33
CA VAL A 397 3.28 -23.10 24.04
C VAL A 397 3.44 -22.39 22.71
N ASP A 398 4.12 -21.24 22.70
CA ASP A 398 4.37 -20.51 21.47
C ASP A 398 5.44 -21.25 20.66
N TYR A 399 4.99 -22.20 19.84
CA TYR A 399 5.89 -23.02 19.04
C TYR A 399 6.65 -22.21 17.98
N THR A 400 6.24 -20.96 17.70
CA THR A 400 6.98 -20.06 16.80
C THR A 400 8.29 -19.55 17.43
N LYS A 401 8.41 -19.63 18.77
CA LYS A 401 9.66 -19.39 19.53
C LYS A 401 10.50 -20.65 19.74
N SER A 402 10.00 -21.82 19.34
CA SER A 402 10.68 -23.09 19.61
C SER A 402 12.02 -23.15 18.89
N TYR A 403 13.05 -23.47 19.65
CA TYR A 403 14.38 -23.81 19.13
C TYR A 403 14.78 -25.15 19.73
N PHE A 404 15.22 -26.06 18.87
CA PHE A 404 15.81 -27.31 19.32
C PHE A 404 16.95 -27.74 18.41
N LYS A 405 18.03 -28.27 19.00
CA LYS A 405 19.17 -28.81 18.26
C LYS A 405 19.60 -30.13 18.89
N VAL A 406 19.36 -31.23 18.18
CA VAL A 406 19.82 -32.57 18.56
C VAL A 406 21.31 -32.71 18.24
N ARG A 407 22.06 -33.23 19.21
CA ARG A 407 23.48 -33.56 19.13
C ARG A 407 23.68 -35.06 19.26
N ARG A 408 23.74 -35.74 18.10
CA ARG A 408 23.88 -37.19 18.02
C ARG A 408 25.23 -37.69 18.54
N ASP A 409 26.27 -36.87 18.47
CA ASP A 409 27.62 -37.18 18.95
C ASP A 409 27.72 -37.31 20.47
N SER A 410 26.75 -36.78 21.21
CA SER A 410 26.77 -36.72 22.69
C SER A 410 25.44 -37.09 23.34
N ASP A 411 24.45 -37.49 22.55
CA ASP A 411 23.07 -37.69 22.97
C ASP A 411 22.52 -36.51 23.80
N GLU A 412 22.80 -35.30 23.34
CA GLU A 412 22.34 -34.05 23.95
C GLU A 412 21.29 -33.35 23.08
N LEU A 413 20.41 -32.58 23.71
CA LEU A 413 19.46 -31.71 23.04
C LEU A 413 19.49 -30.33 23.67
N ILE A 414 19.76 -29.31 22.87
CA ILE A 414 19.53 -27.91 23.27
C ILE A 414 18.06 -27.61 23.00
N TRP A 415 17.33 -27.12 23.99
CA TRP A 415 15.88 -26.95 23.96
C TRP A 415 15.47 -25.57 24.49
N ALA A 416 14.67 -24.81 23.74
CA ALA A 416 14.07 -23.57 24.21
C ALA A 416 12.73 -23.82 24.91
N SER A 417 12.52 -23.16 26.04
CA SER A 417 11.33 -23.31 26.87
C SER A 417 11.02 -22.02 27.64
N GLU A 418 9.72 -21.74 27.80
CA GLU A 418 9.19 -20.66 28.64
C GLU A 418 8.83 -21.12 30.06
N ARG A 419 9.28 -22.31 30.49
CA ARG A 419 8.87 -22.95 31.75
C ARG A 419 9.17 -22.15 33.03
N ASP A 420 10.16 -21.25 32.99
CA ASP A 420 10.50 -20.36 34.10
C ASP A 420 9.88 -18.96 33.97
N GLY A 421 9.02 -18.76 32.96
CA GLY A 421 8.33 -17.51 32.67
C GLY A 421 8.97 -16.67 31.56
N SER A 422 10.14 -17.06 31.04
CA SER A 422 10.83 -16.42 29.91
C SER A 422 11.39 -17.46 28.96
N ASN A 423 11.51 -17.15 27.66
CA ASN A 423 12.09 -18.11 26.71
C ASN A 423 13.60 -18.30 26.97
N HIS A 424 13.99 -19.46 27.48
CA HIS A 424 15.37 -19.78 27.86
C HIS A 424 15.80 -21.15 27.32
N LEU A 425 17.12 -21.36 27.25
CA LEU A 425 17.71 -22.58 26.72
C LEU A 425 18.03 -23.56 27.85
N TYR A 426 17.77 -24.84 27.58
CA TYR A 426 18.01 -25.98 28.46
C TYR A 426 18.82 -27.04 27.72
N LEU A 427 19.74 -27.69 28.43
CA LEU A 427 20.47 -28.84 27.91
C LEU A 427 19.82 -30.10 28.45
N ILE A 428 19.36 -30.97 27.56
CA ILE A 428 18.67 -32.22 27.87
C ILE A 428 19.56 -33.41 27.52
N ASP A 429 19.55 -34.41 28.38
CA ASP A 429 20.11 -35.73 28.13
C ASP A 429 19.09 -36.60 27.38
N LEU A 430 19.38 -37.01 26.14
CA LEU A 430 18.47 -37.80 25.31
C LEU A 430 18.40 -39.28 25.73
N VAL A 431 19.39 -39.79 26.47
CA VAL A 431 19.35 -41.16 26.98
C VAL A 431 18.32 -41.27 28.10
N THR A 432 18.37 -40.36 29.07
CA THR A 432 17.51 -40.35 30.26
C THR A 432 16.22 -39.54 30.08
N GLY A 433 16.20 -38.56 29.17
CA GLY A 433 15.12 -37.57 29.05
C GLY A 433 15.15 -36.49 30.13
N SER A 434 16.26 -36.37 30.87
CA SER A 434 16.37 -35.44 32.00
C SER A 434 17.05 -34.12 31.58
N VAL A 435 16.68 -33.03 32.24
CA VAL A 435 17.37 -31.74 32.10
C VAL A 435 18.75 -31.87 32.77
N LYS A 436 19.84 -31.79 31.99
CA LYS A 436 21.21 -31.75 32.53
C LYS A 436 21.45 -30.44 33.28
N ASN A 437 21.11 -29.32 32.65
CA ASN A 437 21.16 -27.99 33.24
C ASN A 437 20.35 -26.98 32.41
N GLN A 438 20.01 -25.86 33.04
CA GLN A 438 19.49 -24.68 32.34
C GLN A 438 20.70 -23.86 31.84
N ILE A 439 20.77 -23.61 30.53
CA ILE A 439 21.89 -22.92 29.88
C ILE A 439 21.77 -21.41 30.07
N THR A 440 20.58 -20.84 29.85
CA THR A 440 20.31 -19.40 30.03
C THR A 440 19.22 -19.19 31.07
N LYS A 441 19.34 -18.12 31.88
CA LYS A 441 18.40 -17.78 32.94
C LYS A 441 18.45 -16.28 33.25
N GLY A 442 17.36 -15.71 33.75
CA GLY A 442 17.32 -14.34 34.25
C GLY A 442 16.00 -13.61 33.91
N GLN A 443 15.97 -12.30 34.16
CA GLN A 443 14.83 -11.44 33.82
C GLN A 443 14.96 -10.88 32.39
N TRP A 444 15.23 -11.78 31.44
CA TRP A 444 15.43 -11.50 30.01
C TRP A 444 15.02 -12.75 29.22
N MET A 445 14.96 -12.71 27.89
CA MET A 445 14.62 -13.89 27.08
C MET A 445 15.52 -14.05 25.87
N VAL A 446 15.74 -15.30 25.48
CA VAL A 446 16.36 -15.66 24.20
C VAL A 446 15.33 -15.45 23.10
N HIS A 447 15.66 -14.55 22.18
CA HIS A 447 14.90 -14.31 20.96
C HIS A 447 15.32 -15.27 19.84
N LEU A 448 16.63 -15.41 19.65
CA LEU A 448 17.21 -16.23 18.59
C LEU A 448 18.54 -16.83 19.04
N VAL A 449 18.80 -18.08 18.66
CA VAL A 449 20.13 -18.68 18.76
C VAL A 449 20.90 -18.37 17.48
N GLU A 450 21.91 -17.52 17.59
CA GLU A 450 22.70 -17.03 16.44
C GLU A 450 23.71 -18.09 15.97
N SER A 451 24.38 -18.77 16.91
CA SER A 451 25.26 -19.90 16.56
C SER A 451 25.52 -20.81 17.76
N VAL A 452 25.87 -22.06 17.47
CA VAL A 452 26.26 -23.07 18.44
C VAL A 452 27.61 -23.64 18.00
N ASP A 453 28.63 -23.50 18.83
CA ASP A 453 29.92 -24.14 18.65
C ASP A 453 30.00 -25.39 19.53
N LYS A 454 30.10 -26.56 18.89
CA LYS A 454 30.11 -27.86 19.55
C LYS A 454 31.45 -28.18 20.21
N GLU A 455 32.56 -27.70 19.64
CA GLU A 455 33.91 -28.02 20.12
C GLU A 455 34.23 -27.14 21.33
N LEU A 456 33.90 -25.84 21.25
CA LEU A 456 33.99 -24.91 22.37
C LEU A 456 32.85 -25.08 23.39
N ARG A 457 31.81 -25.86 23.05
CA ARG A 457 30.56 -25.98 23.82
C ARG A 457 30.01 -24.61 24.23
N LYS A 458 29.94 -23.69 23.27
CA LYS A 458 29.52 -22.29 23.47
C LYS A 458 28.39 -21.90 22.52
N ILE A 459 27.48 -21.06 22.99
CA ILE A 459 26.28 -20.60 22.26
C ILE A 459 26.29 -19.09 22.23
N TRP A 460 25.95 -18.52 21.07
CA TRP A 460 25.68 -17.10 20.90
C TRP A 460 24.17 -16.91 20.69
N VAL A 461 23.59 -15.97 21.44
CA VAL A 461 22.14 -15.72 21.45
C VAL A 461 21.85 -14.24 21.30
N ARG A 462 20.84 -13.92 20.50
CA ARG A 462 20.15 -12.63 20.56
C ARG A 462 19.16 -12.68 21.71
N GLY A 463 19.27 -11.75 22.63
CA GLY A 463 18.37 -11.63 23.78
C GLY A 463 17.65 -10.29 23.85
N TYR A 464 16.48 -10.32 24.47
CA TYR A 464 15.66 -9.16 24.83
C TYR A 464 15.60 -9.01 26.35
N GLY A 465 15.74 -7.78 26.84
CA GLY A 465 15.78 -7.47 28.28
C GLY A 465 17.14 -7.73 28.95
N LEU A 466 18.22 -7.90 28.17
CA LEU A 466 19.55 -8.22 28.67
C LEU A 466 20.18 -7.10 29.53
N LYS A 467 19.83 -5.84 29.26
CA LYS A 467 20.32 -4.65 29.96
C LYS A 467 19.19 -4.02 30.77
N SER A 468 19.40 -3.89 32.09
CA SER A 468 18.42 -3.27 32.98
C SER A 468 18.35 -1.76 32.75
N GLY A 469 17.14 -1.20 32.73
CA GLY A 469 16.91 0.24 32.54
C GLY A 469 16.69 0.67 31.08
N GLU A 470 16.93 -0.24 30.13
CA GLU A 470 16.66 -0.01 28.71
C GLU A 470 15.24 -0.44 28.31
N ASP A 471 14.85 -0.18 27.06
CA ASP A 471 13.66 -0.78 26.46
C ASP A 471 13.86 -2.31 26.38
N PRO A 472 12.96 -3.13 26.96
CA PRO A 472 13.15 -4.57 27.05
C PRO A 472 13.17 -5.26 25.68
N TYR A 473 12.77 -4.57 24.61
CA TYR A 473 12.79 -5.07 23.24
C TYR A 473 14.08 -4.71 22.47
N HIS A 474 15.05 -4.02 23.10
CA HIS A 474 16.36 -3.83 22.49
C HIS A 474 17.08 -5.17 22.32
N ALA A 475 17.43 -5.51 21.07
CA ALA A 475 18.20 -6.70 20.77
C ALA A 475 19.65 -6.51 21.20
N HIS A 476 20.16 -7.41 22.03
CA HIS A 476 21.59 -7.52 22.34
C HIS A 476 22.10 -8.91 22.01
N LEU A 477 23.38 -8.99 21.64
CA LEU A 477 24.10 -10.25 21.53
C LEU A 477 24.70 -10.65 22.86
N ALA A 478 24.53 -11.92 23.24
CA ALA A 478 25.22 -12.53 24.36
C ALA A 478 25.84 -13.88 23.95
N SER A 479 26.83 -14.34 24.71
CA SER A 479 27.40 -15.68 24.60
C SER A 479 27.37 -16.41 25.94
N VAL A 480 27.32 -17.74 25.91
CA VAL A 480 27.24 -18.60 27.11
C VAL A 480 27.72 -20.01 26.81
N ASN A 481 28.36 -20.67 27.77
CA ASN A 481 28.73 -22.08 27.64
C ASN A 481 27.50 -23.00 27.83
N PHE A 482 27.59 -24.25 27.36
CA PHE A 482 26.48 -25.21 27.46
C PHE A 482 26.07 -25.52 28.91
N ASP A 483 27.00 -25.41 29.86
CA ASP A 483 26.74 -25.59 31.29
C ASP A 483 26.14 -24.33 31.97
N GLY A 484 25.97 -23.25 31.21
CA GLY A 484 25.48 -21.95 31.68
C GLY A 484 26.56 -21.02 32.27
N SER A 485 27.83 -21.42 32.25
CA SER A 485 28.96 -20.59 32.67
C SER A 485 29.39 -19.59 31.57
N ASP A 486 30.29 -18.66 31.93
CA ASP A 486 30.84 -17.63 31.02
C ASP A 486 29.78 -16.80 30.26
N PHE A 487 28.63 -16.56 30.89
CA PHE A 487 27.61 -15.69 30.32
C PHE A 487 28.13 -14.25 30.16
N LYS A 488 28.14 -13.74 28.93
CA LYS A 488 28.64 -12.40 28.57
C LYS A 488 27.73 -11.73 27.57
N VAL A 489 27.34 -10.49 27.83
CA VAL A 489 26.70 -9.62 26.83
C VAL A 489 27.80 -8.94 26.02
N LEU A 490 27.82 -9.15 24.70
CA LEU A 490 28.89 -8.71 23.79
C LEU A 490 28.62 -7.35 23.14
N THR A 491 27.42 -6.82 23.32
CA THR A 491 26.98 -5.53 22.76
C THR A 491 26.76 -4.53 23.89
N ASP A 492 26.99 -3.25 23.58
CA ASP A 492 26.87 -2.17 24.58
C ASP A 492 26.45 -0.84 23.93
N GLY A 493 25.56 -0.11 24.60
CA GLY A 493 24.87 1.06 24.08
C GLY A 493 23.37 0.93 24.30
N ASP A 494 22.70 1.99 24.76
CA ASP A 494 21.25 1.97 24.95
C ASP A 494 20.58 2.06 23.58
N GLY A 495 20.23 0.91 23.00
CA GLY A 495 19.62 0.79 21.68
C GLY A 495 19.47 -0.65 21.21
N THR A 496 18.77 -0.85 20.10
CA THR A 496 18.74 -2.17 19.47
C THR A 496 19.95 -2.34 18.57
N HIS A 497 20.59 -3.50 18.66
CA HIS A 497 21.83 -3.82 17.96
C HIS A 497 21.60 -4.74 16.75
N SER A 498 22.52 -4.63 15.80
CA SER A 498 22.72 -5.55 14.68
C SER A 498 24.22 -5.76 14.51
N TRP A 499 24.65 -6.97 14.19
CA TRP A 499 26.07 -7.31 14.22
C TRP A 499 26.48 -8.30 13.13
N SER A 500 27.78 -8.31 12.84
CA SER A 500 28.45 -9.31 12.01
C SER A 500 29.83 -9.64 12.57
N PHE A 501 30.19 -10.91 12.60
CA PHE A 501 31.51 -11.36 13.05
C PHE A 501 32.54 -11.36 11.91
N SER A 502 33.82 -11.31 12.26
CA SER A 502 34.91 -11.81 11.40
C SER A 502 34.75 -13.33 11.17
N PRO A 503 35.36 -13.91 10.12
CA PRO A 503 35.23 -15.34 9.81
C PRO A 503 35.59 -16.26 10.99
N ASP A 504 36.59 -15.85 11.78
CA ASP A 504 37.07 -16.54 12.98
C ASP A 504 36.43 -16.05 14.30
N LYS A 505 35.50 -15.09 14.22
CA LYS A 505 34.83 -14.43 15.34
C LYS A 505 35.77 -13.71 16.33
N ARG A 506 37.04 -13.42 15.96
CA ARG A 506 37.93 -12.56 16.77
C ARG A 506 37.40 -11.14 16.91
N TYR A 507 36.70 -10.65 15.89
CA TYR A 507 36.15 -9.30 15.87
C TYR A 507 34.65 -9.31 15.56
N MET A 508 33.97 -8.25 15.98
CA MET A 508 32.56 -8.03 15.71
C MET A 508 32.32 -6.59 15.31
N ILE A 509 31.62 -6.40 14.19
CA ILE A 509 31.05 -5.11 13.82
C ILE A 509 29.65 -5.05 14.41
N ASP A 510 29.38 -4.00 15.18
CA ASP A 510 28.13 -3.77 15.89
C ASP A 510 27.57 -2.41 15.49
N THR A 511 26.40 -2.40 14.88
CA THR A 511 25.62 -1.20 14.56
C THR A 511 24.41 -1.16 15.46
N TRP A 512 24.28 -0.08 16.24
CA TRP A 512 23.16 0.10 17.15
C TRP A 512 22.52 1.47 17.01
N SER A 513 21.23 1.53 17.28
CA SER A 513 20.45 2.77 17.23
C SER A 513 19.25 2.70 18.16
N ARG A 514 18.62 3.85 18.40
CA ARG A 514 17.27 3.91 18.95
C ARG A 514 16.35 4.61 17.96
N VAL A 515 15.05 4.42 18.12
CA VAL A 515 14.05 5.14 17.33
C VAL A 515 14.22 6.67 17.36
N ASP A 516 14.84 7.21 18.43
CA ASP A 516 15.14 8.63 18.63
C ASP A 516 16.63 9.00 18.48
N CYS A 517 17.51 8.04 18.16
CA CYS A 517 18.97 8.22 18.12
C CYS A 517 19.57 7.53 16.88
N PRO A 518 20.29 8.26 16.01
CA PRO A 518 20.77 7.71 14.75
C PRO A 518 21.80 6.60 14.98
N PRO A 519 22.06 5.75 13.97
CA PRO A 519 22.91 4.60 14.18
C PRO A 519 24.38 4.98 14.42
N THR A 520 25.04 4.18 15.24
CA THR A 520 26.49 4.21 15.46
C THR A 520 27.02 2.81 15.21
N THR A 521 28.08 2.71 14.40
CA THR A 521 28.74 1.45 14.07
C THR A 521 30.13 1.43 14.66
N VAL A 522 30.42 0.37 15.41
CA VAL A 522 31.67 0.18 16.14
C VAL A 522 32.27 -1.17 15.82
N LEU A 523 33.60 -1.24 15.87
CA LEU A 523 34.35 -2.49 15.90
C LEU A 523 34.57 -2.90 17.36
N ARG A 524 34.31 -4.16 17.66
CA ARG A 524 34.47 -4.76 18.99
C ARG A 524 35.33 -6.01 18.92
N ASP A 525 35.93 -6.34 20.05
CA ASP A 525 36.47 -7.67 20.28
C ASP A 525 35.31 -8.69 20.32
N GLY A 526 35.44 -9.77 19.55
CA GLY A 526 34.38 -10.77 19.37
C GLY A 526 34.22 -11.72 20.56
N GLN A 527 35.18 -11.77 21.49
CA GLN A 527 35.13 -12.61 22.68
C GLN A 527 34.64 -11.86 23.92
N SER A 528 35.14 -10.64 24.15
CA SER A 528 34.82 -9.80 25.30
C SER A 528 33.66 -8.83 25.04
N GLY A 529 33.44 -8.43 23.79
CA GLY A 529 32.50 -7.37 23.41
C GLY A 529 33.02 -5.95 23.65
N GLU A 530 34.27 -5.80 24.12
CA GLU A 530 34.89 -4.50 24.35
C GLU A 530 35.02 -3.74 23.03
N MET A 531 34.71 -2.44 23.07
CA MET A 531 34.85 -1.57 21.90
C MET A 531 36.34 -1.37 21.57
N ILE A 532 36.71 -1.67 20.34
CA ILE A 532 38.04 -1.42 19.78
C ILE A 532 38.11 0.00 19.23
N MET A 533 37.16 0.36 18.37
CA MET A 533 37.04 1.71 17.78
C MET A 533 35.65 1.99 17.22
N THR A 534 35.33 3.27 17.00
CA THR A 534 34.14 3.67 16.22
C THR A 534 34.48 3.64 14.74
N LEU A 535 33.64 3.01 13.92
CA LEU A 535 33.78 2.95 12.47
C LEU A 535 32.99 4.06 11.80
N GLU A 536 31.71 4.18 12.15
CA GLU A 536 30.81 5.18 11.60
C GLU A 536 29.90 5.76 12.68
N LYS A 537 29.69 7.07 12.60
CA LYS A 537 28.76 7.79 13.47
C LYS A 537 28.22 8.99 12.72
N THR A 538 26.93 9.25 12.90
CA THR A 538 26.28 10.45 12.37
C THR A 538 25.59 11.23 13.49
N ASP A 539 25.29 12.49 13.25
CA ASP A 539 24.52 13.35 14.14
C ASP A 539 23.23 13.83 13.46
N LEU A 540 22.20 14.15 14.24
CA LEU A 540 20.91 14.56 13.70
C LEU A 540 20.86 16.05 13.33
N LYS A 541 21.94 16.82 13.49
CA LYS A 541 21.86 18.29 13.48
C LYS A 541 21.31 18.82 12.15
N GLU A 542 21.78 18.32 11.01
CA GLU A 542 21.29 18.77 9.71
C GLU A 542 19.82 18.36 9.47
N LEU A 543 19.41 17.20 9.98
CA LEU A 543 18.01 16.77 9.93
C LEU A 543 17.14 17.70 10.78
N GLU A 544 17.56 17.99 12.01
CA GLU A 544 16.89 18.89 12.95
C GLU A 544 16.81 20.32 12.39
N ASP A 545 17.90 20.83 11.82
CA ASP A 545 17.96 22.14 11.14
C ASP A 545 16.97 22.21 9.94
N LYS A 546 16.66 21.07 9.32
CA LYS A 546 15.66 20.93 8.24
C LYS A 546 14.24 20.64 8.74
N GLY A 547 14.00 20.66 10.04
CA GLY A 547 12.68 20.48 10.65
C GLY A 547 12.34 19.03 11.04
N TRP A 548 13.30 18.12 11.06
CA TRP A 548 13.09 16.77 11.58
C TRP A 548 12.83 16.81 13.08
N SER A 549 11.74 16.17 13.52
CA SER A 549 11.48 15.91 14.93
C SER A 549 11.64 14.42 15.21
N SER A 550 12.60 14.06 16.07
CA SER A 550 12.74 12.67 16.53
C SER A 550 11.46 12.21 17.27
N PRO A 551 11.05 10.95 17.06
CA PRO A 551 9.97 10.34 17.83
C PRO A 551 10.29 10.44 19.31
N GLU A 552 9.30 10.84 20.10
CA GLU A 552 9.43 10.86 21.54
C GLU A 552 9.13 9.46 22.09
N ARG A 553 10.11 8.81 22.72
CA ARG A 553 9.87 7.58 23.48
C ARG A 553 9.10 7.91 24.75
N PHE A 554 8.04 7.17 25.04
CA PHE A 554 7.25 7.34 26.26
C PHE A 554 6.88 5.98 26.86
N VAL A 555 7.13 5.88 28.18
CA VAL A 555 6.93 4.66 28.95
C VAL A 555 6.14 5.00 30.21
N THR A 556 5.15 4.19 30.53
CA THR A 556 4.31 4.35 31.72
C THR A 556 3.76 2.98 32.15
N PRO A 557 3.36 2.82 33.42
CA PRO A 557 2.58 1.65 33.81
C PRO A 557 1.27 1.54 33.00
N GLY A 558 0.90 0.31 32.64
CA GLY A 558 -0.31 -0.04 31.90
C GLY A 558 -1.55 -0.11 32.79
N ARG A 559 -2.54 -0.92 32.36
CA ARG A 559 -3.85 -1.04 33.03
C ARG A 559 -3.76 -1.51 34.49
N ASP A 560 -2.71 -2.21 34.86
CA ASP A 560 -2.47 -2.77 36.20
C ASP A 560 -1.73 -1.79 37.14
N GLY A 561 -1.34 -0.62 36.63
CA GLY A 561 -0.58 0.38 37.36
C GLY A 561 0.86 -0.03 37.73
N LYS A 562 1.37 -1.15 37.18
CA LYS A 562 2.70 -1.69 37.51
C LYS A 562 3.54 -2.05 36.28
N THR A 563 2.95 -2.74 35.30
CA THR A 563 3.67 -3.25 34.13
C THR A 563 4.00 -2.10 33.18
N LEU A 564 5.29 -1.87 32.91
CA LEU A 564 5.71 -0.81 31.99
C LEU A 564 5.33 -1.15 30.54
N ILE A 565 4.63 -0.21 29.91
CA ILE A 565 4.16 -0.23 28.53
C ILE A 565 4.96 0.79 27.74
N TYR A 566 5.57 0.32 26.65
CA TYR A 566 6.49 1.09 25.82
C TYR A 566 5.74 1.57 24.57
N GLY A 567 5.99 2.82 24.19
CA GLY A 567 5.42 3.42 23.00
C GLY A 567 6.21 4.62 22.52
N ILE A 568 5.81 5.14 21.36
CA ILE A 568 6.38 6.35 20.76
C ILE A 568 5.30 7.35 20.39
N ILE A 569 5.66 8.63 20.41
CA ILE A 569 4.84 9.76 19.98
C ILE A 569 5.55 10.45 18.81
N ILE A 570 4.86 10.55 17.68
CA ILE A 570 5.36 11.20 16.47
C ILE A 570 4.57 12.49 16.28
N ARG A 571 5.31 13.59 16.13
CA ARG A 571 4.80 14.95 15.98
C ARG A 571 4.94 15.42 14.53
N PRO A 572 4.05 16.31 14.05
CA PRO A 572 4.23 16.96 12.74
C PRO A 572 5.53 17.76 12.69
N THR A 573 6.07 17.95 11.48
CA THR A 573 7.22 18.83 11.27
C THR A 573 6.94 20.29 11.66
N ASP A 574 5.72 20.78 11.53
CA ASP A 574 5.30 22.15 11.90
C ASP A 574 4.70 22.24 13.32
N PHE A 575 5.08 21.32 14.21
CA PHE A 575 4.50 21.19 15.55
C PHE A 575 4.50 22.49 16.36
N ASN A 576 3.34 22.81 16.94
CA ASN A 576 3.14 23.95 17.83
C ASN A 576 2.46 23.49 19.12
N SER A 577 3.18 23.54 20.24
CA SER A 577 2.71 23.09 21.56
C SER A 577 1.51 23.87 22.11
N SER A 578 1.17 25.03 21.54
CA SER A 578 -0.02 25.82 21.91
C SER A 578 -1.30 25.35 21.20
N ARG A 579 -1.19 24.46 20.19
CA ARG A 579 -2.33 23.89 19.48
C ARG A 579 -2.73 22.53 20.07
N LYS A 580 -4.00 22.16 19.90
CA LYS A 580 -4.51 20.82 20.22
C LYS A 580 -4.68 20.00 18.94
N TYR A 581 -4.06 18.83 18.91
CA TYR A 581 -4.03 17.93 17.78
C TYR A 581 -4.85 16.68 18.08
N PRO A 582 -5.67 16.18 17.13
CA PRO A 582 -6.22 14.84 17.24
C PRO A 582 -5.10 13.79 17.31
N VAL A 583 -5.38 12.68 17.99
CA VAL A 583 -4.42 11.58 18.17
C VAL A 583 -4.81 10.40 17.29
N LEU A 584 -3.87 9.78 16.60
CA LEU A 584 -4.07 8.51 15.88
C LEU A 584 -3.27 7.40 16.56
N ASP A 585 -3.96 6.36 17.02
CA ASP A 585 -3.38 5.11 17.51
C ASP A 585 -3.19 4.14 16.33
N ASP A 586 -1.94 3.97 15.87
CA ASP A 586 -1.54 2.97 14.86
C ASP A 586 -1.34 1.61 15.55
N ILE A 587 -2.45 0.88 15.70
CA ILE A 587 -2.49 -0.35 16.47
C ILE A 587 -2.11 -1.57 15.61
N TYR A 588 -1.26 -2.42 16.18
CA TYR A 588 -1.08 -3.79 15.75
C TYR A 588 -0.73 -4.65 16.97
N ALA A 589 -1.73 -5.33 17.52
CA ALA A 589 -1.61 -6.14 18.73
C ALA A 589 -1.75 -7.64 18.42
N GLY A 590 -1.18 -8.07 17.29
CA GLY A 590 -1.09 -9.48 16.95
C GLY A 590 -0.16 -10.21 17.94
N PRO A 591 -0.58 -11.28 18.64
CA PRO A 591 0.23 -11.88 19.70
C PRO A 591 1.51 -12.60 19.26
N HIS A 592 1.83 -12.59 17.97
CA HIS A 592 3.05 -13.19 17.46
C HIS A 592 4.24 -12.24 17.53
N GLU A 593 4.02 -10.92 17.69
CA GLU A 593 5.10 -9.93 17.68
C GLU A 593 4.75 -8.67 18.49
N PHE A 594 5.61 -7.65 18.42
CA PHE A 594 5.38 -6.29 18.92
C PHE A 594 5.50 -5.29 17.75
N ARG A 595 4.98 -4.08 17.90
CA ARG A 595 4.80 -3.09 16.82
C ARG A 595 5.69 -1.85 16.94
N VAL A 596 6.07 -1.44 18.15
CA VAL A 596 6.85 -0.19 18.33
C VAL A 596 8.23 -0.33 17.69
N PRO A 597 8.60 0.55 16.73
CA PRO A 597 9.94 0.54 16.15
C PRO A 597 11.02 0.80 17.21
N LYS A 598 12.09 0.01 17.19
CA LYS A 598 13.20 0.13 18.15
C LYS A 598 14.44 0.81 17.56
N ALA A 599 14.71 0.60 16.28
CA ALA A 599 15.83 1.21 15.56
C ALA A 599 15.44 2.57 14.94
N PHE A 600 16.45 3.41 14.69
CA PHE A 600 16.27 4.63 13.91
C PHE A 600 15.79 4.30 12.50
N SER A 601 14.75 4.98 12.05
CA SER A 601 14.19 4.79 10.70
C SER A 601 13.49 6.06 10.25
N THR A 602 13.14 6.12 8.96
CA THR A 602 12.44 7.27 8.39
C THR A 602 11.04 7.47 8.99
N LEU A 603 10.39 6.37 9.41
CA LEU A 603 9.00 6.32 9.87
C LEU A 603 8.02 6.97 8.89
N SER A 604 8.31 6.90 7.59
CA SER A 604 7.66 7.69 6.53
C SER A 604 6.13 7.60 6.56
N ASP A 605 5.57 6.39 6.70
CA ASP A 605 4.11 6.19 6.73
C ASP A 605 3.45 6.89 7.91
N ARG A 606 4.09 6.86 9.09
CA ARG A 606 3.57 7.49 10.31
C ARG A 606 3.79 8.99 10.30
N ARG A 607 4.90 9.46 9.72
CA ARG A 607 5.16 10.90 9.56
C ARG A 607 4.19 11.54 8.57
N GLN A 608 3.84 10.85 7.49
CA GLN A 608 2.79 11.33 6.57
C GLN A 608 1.48 11.60 7.31
N TRP A 609 1.09 10.74 8.26
CA TRP A 609 -0.05 11.01 9.12
C TRP A 609 0.19 12.16 10.10
N ALA A 610 1.37 12.24 10.70
CA ALA A 610 1.69 13.34 11.61
C ALA A 610 1.59 14.70 10.90
N ASP A 611 2.19 14.82 9.71
CA ASP A 611 2.21 16.04 8.88
C ASP A 611 0.84 16.42 8.29
N GLU A 612 -0.13 15.51 8.29
CA GLU A 612 -1.55 15.82 8.03
C GLU A 612 -2.24 16.50 9.24
N GLY A 613 -1.51 16.75 10.34
CA GLY A 613 -1.98 17.46 11.52
C GLY A 613 -2.48 16.56 12.64
N TYR A 614 -1.93 15.36 12.77
CA TYR A 614 -2.23 14.41 13.84
C TYR A 614 -1.01 14.21 14.76
N ILE A 615 -1.25 13.82 16.00
CA ILE A 615 -0.23 13.16 16.81
C ILE A 615 -0.39 11.66 16.59
N VAL A 616 0.64 11.01 16.08
CA VAL A 616 0.60 9.56 15.85
C VAL A 616 1.27 8.85 17.02
N VAL A 617 0.60 7.85 17.57
CA VAL A 617 1.15 7.01 18.63
C VAL A 617 1.21 5.56 18.18
N VAL A 618 2.22 4.85 18.68
CA VAL A 618 2.38 3.41 18.53
C VAL A 618 2.71 2.86 19.91
N VAL A 619 2.01 1.83 20.36
CA VAL A 619 2.11 1.32 21.74
C VAL A 619 2.10 -0.21 21.71
N ASP A 620 2.92 -0.84 22.55
CA ASP A 620 2.96 -2.29 22.75
C ASP A 620 2.28 -2.66 24.07
N GLY A 621 0.96 -2.89 24.03
CA GLY A 621 0.17 -3.35 25.18
C GLY A 621 0.43 -4.81 25.59
N MET A 622 -0.06 -5.19 26.78
CA MET A 622 -0.01 -6.59 27.22
C MET A 622 -0.76 -7.51 26.25
N GLY A 623 -0.23 -8.71 26.04
CA GLY A 623 -0.69 -9.66 25.03
C GLY A 623 0.15 -9.66 23.74
N THR A 624 0.97 -8.63 23.51
CA THR A 624 2.02 -8.66 22.46
C THR A 624 3.18 -9.56 22.87
N ASN A 625 3.99 -9.98 21.89
CA ASN A 625 5.01 -11.01 22.10
C ASN A 625 6.31 -10.44 22.69
N TRP A 626 7.32 -11.30 22.90
CA TRP A 626 8.69 -10.95 23.30
C TRP A 626 8.80 -10.19 24.63
N ARG A 627 7.87 -10.47 25.54
CA ARG A 627 7.92 -10.17 26.98
C ARG A 627 7.70 -11.46 27.75
N SER A 628 7.62 -11.36 29.09
CA SER A 628 7.40 -12.53 29.94
C SER A 628 6.15 -13.31 29.52
N LYS A 629 6.12 -14.61 29.82
CA LYS A 629 4.98 -15.47 29.54
C LYS A 629 3.67 -14.90 30.08
N THR A 630 3.72 -14.31 31.28
CA THR A 630 2.58 -13.65 31.92
C THR A 630 2.08 -12.40 31.17
N PHE A 631 2.98 -11.66 30.51
CA PHE A 631 2.63 -10.51 29.68
C PHE A 631 1.94 -10.99 28.39
N HIS A 632 2.45 -12.07 27.80
CA HIS A 632 1.96 -12.64 26.54
C HIS A 632 0.62 -13.39 26.72
N ASP A 633 0.44 -14.10 27.83
CA ASP A 633 -0.73 -14.92 28.15
C ASP A 633 -2.07 -14.15 28.18
N ILE A 634 -2.03 -12.82 28.31
CA ILE A 634 -3.22 -11.96 28.26
C ILE A 634 -4.03 -12.14 26.97
N CYS A 635 -3.38 -12.53 25.87
CA CYS A 635 -4.07 -12.76 24.59
C CYS A 635 -4.86 -14.08 24.52
N HIS A 636 -4.57 -15.04 25.40
CA HIS A 636 -5.12 -16.39 25.29
C HIS A 636 -6.64 -16.38 25.43
N LYS A 637 -7.33 -16.87 24.39
CA LYS A 637 -8.79 -16.83 24.26
C LYS A 637 -9.41 -15.44 24.40
N ASN A 638 -8.59 -14.39 24.19
CA ASN A 638 -8.94 -13.01 24.54
C ASN A 638 -8.43 -12.00 23.50
N LEU A 639 -8.40 -12.39 22.22
CA LEU A 639 -7.82 -11.55 21.16
C LEU A 639 -8.48 -10.16 21.01
N HIS A 640 -9.76 -9.99 21.39
CA HIS A 640 -10.42 -8.66 21.36
C HIS A 640 -9.84 -7.65 22.37
N ASP A 641 -9.14 -8.11 23.41
CA ASP A 641 -8.47 -7.25 24.38
C ASP A 641 -7.38 -6.43 23.70
N SER A 642 -6.54 -7.09 22.90
CA SER A 642 -5.57 -6.45 22.00
C SER A 642 -4.66 -5.42 22.68
N GLY A 643 -4.44 -5.49 24.00
CA GLY A 643 -3.71 -4.46 24.72
C GLY A 643 -4.45 -3.11 24.84
N LEU A 644 -5.69 -2.98 24.35
CA LEU A 644 -6.42 -1.70 24.27
C LEU A 644 -6.56 -1.00 25.63
N PRO A 645 -6.85 -1.68 26.76
CA PRO A 645 -6.84 -1.02 28.06
C PRO A 645 -5.47 -0.43 28.45
N ASP A 646 -4.37 -1.05 28.03
CA ASP A 646 -3.02 -0.50 28.23
C ASP A 646 -2.78 0.72 27.34
N HIS A 647 -3.21 0.69 26.08
CA HIS A 647 -3.15 1.85 25.18
C HIS A 647 -3.92 3.03 25.77
N ILE A 648 -5.12 2.80 26.31
CA ILE A 648 -5.94 3.85 26.94
C ILE A 648 -5.26 4.43 28.19
N ALA A 649 -4.69 3.58 29.04
CA ALA A 649 -3.93 4.03 30.21
C ALA A 649 -2.69 4.86 29.78
N TRP A 650 -1.98 4.37 28.76
CA TRP A 650 -0.81 5.01 28.18
C TRP A 650 -1.15 6.38 27.58
N LEU A 651 -2.22 6.48 26.77
CA LEU A 651 -2.70 7.73 26.18
C LEU A 651 -3.06 8.77 27.25
N LYS A 652 -3.77 8.35 28.31
CA LYS A 652 -4.12 9.24 29.43
C LYS A 652 -2.90 9.75 30.17
N ALA A 653 -1.93 8.88 30.45
CA ALA A 653 -0.67 9.27 31.07
C ALA A 653 0.13 10.22 30.17
N ALA A 654 0.24 9.92 28.87
CA ALA A 654 0.94 10.75 27.90
C ALA A 654 0.36 12.16 27.82
N ALA A 655 -0.97 12.27 27.70
CA ALA A 655 -1.68 13.54 27.60
C ALA A 655 -1.64 14.38 28.89
N SER A 656 -1.42 13.75 30.06
CA SER A 656 -1.35 14.47 31.34
C SER A 656 -0.23 15.51 31.41
N THR A 657 0.87 15.28 30.68
CA THR A 657 1.99 16.21 30.54
C THR A 657 2.09 16.84 29.14
N ARG A 658 1.22 16.43 28.21
CA ARG A 658 1.19 16.86 26.80
C ARG A 658 -0.20 17.40 26.46
N PRO A 659 -0.57 18.61 26.94
CA PRO A 659 -1.93 19.16 26.80
C PRO A 659 -2.36 19.41 25.34
N TRP A 660 -1.42 19.34 24.40
CA TRP A 660 -1.63 19.39 22.95
C TRP A 660 -2.14 18.06 22.37
N MET A 661 -2.07 16.94 23.10
CA MET A 661 -2.74 15.67 22.74
C MET A 661 -4.22 15.75 23.08
N ASP A 662 -5.07 15.87 22.08
CA ASP A 662 -6.52 16.01 22.28
C ASP A 662 -7.21 14.65 22.37
N LEU A 663 -7.31 14.12 23.59
CA LEU A 663 -7.99 12.85 23.85
C LEU A 663 -9.52 12.89 23.62
N SER A 664 -10.10 14.05 23.31
CA SER A 664 -11.49 14.10 22.83
C SER A 664 -11.64 13.70 21.36
N ARG A 665 -10.52 13.60 20.62
CA ARG A 665 -10.45 13.31 19.18
C ARG A 665 -9.37 12.26 18.88
N VAL A 666 -9.58 11.03 19.38
CA VAL A 666 -8.68 9.90 19.14
C VAL A 666 -9.22 9.02 18.01
N GLY A 667 -8.44 8.82 16.96
CA GLY A 667 -8.67 7.80 15.94
C GLY A 667 -7.87 6.53 16.22
N ILE A 668 -8.35 5.39 15.73
CA ILE A 668 -7.62 4.11 15.75
C ILE A 668 -7.54 3.54 14.35
N MET A 669 -6.37 3.06 13.95
CA MET A 669 -6.17 2.45 12.63
C MET A 669 -5.27 1.23 12.70
N GLY A 670 -5.53 0.25 11.85
CA GLY A 670 -4.67 -0.92 11.73
C GLY A 670 -4.97 -1.77 10.51
N VAL A 671 -4.01 -2.64 10.19
CA VAL A 671 -4.08 -3.61 9.09
C VAL A 671 -3.98 -5.03 9.64
N SER A 672 -4.64 -6.00 9.01
CA SER A 672 -4.57 -7.42 9.40
C SER A 672 -5.09 -7.64 10.84
N ALA A 673 -4.29 -8.23 11.73
CA ALA A 673 -4.57 -8.26 13.17
C ALA A 673 -4.87 -6.84 13.72
N GLY A 674 -4.12 -5.82 13.29
CA GLY A 674 -4.41 -4.42 13.62
C GLY A 674 -5.79 -3.96 13.15
N GLY A 675 -6.28 -4.44 12.00
CA GLY A 675 -7.64 -4.15 11.52
C GLY A 675 -8.72 -4.81 12.38
N GLN A 676 -8.46 -6.03 12.88
CA GLN A 676 -9.29 -6.67 13.90
C GLN A 676 -9.30 -5.85 15.20
N ASN A 677 -8.12 -5.39 15.65
CA ASN A 677 -7.96 -4.61 16.88
C ASN A 677 -8.64 -3.23 16.77
N ALA A 678 -8.55 -2.57 15.62
CA ALA A 678 -9.20 -1.28 15.36
C ALA A 678 -10.73 -1.37 15.46
N VAL A 679 -11.34 -2.42 14.89
CA VAL A 679 -12.78 -2.66 15.07
C VAL A 679 -13.10 -2.97 16.54
N ALA A 680 -12.31 -3.83 17.21
CA ALA A 680 -12.52 -4.11 18.63
C ALA A 680 -12.46 -2.82 19.49
N GLY A 681 -11.51 -1.93 19.21
CA GLY A 681 -11.42 -0.60 19.82
C GLY A 681 -12.70 0.22 19.65
N MET A 682 -13.25 0.27 18.43
CA MET A 682 -14.49 1.00 18.14
C MET A 682 -15.76 0.36 18.76
N LEU A 683 -15.79 -0.97 18.90
CA LEU A 683 -16.91 -1.69 19.50
C LEU A 683 -16.91 -1.59 21.03
N HIS A 684 -15.74 -1.76 21.66
CA HIS A 684 -15.63 -1.92 23.11
C HIS A 684 -15.17 -0.65 23.83
N ASN A 685 -14.50 0.27 23.13
CA ASN A 685 -13.87 1.47 23.70
C ASN A 685 -14.20 2.75 22.91
N GLY A 686 -15.39 2.81 22.29
CA GLY A 686 -15.84 3.96 21.47
C GLY A 686 -16.11 5.25 22.26
N ASP A 687 -15.99 5.22 23.59
CA ASP A 687 -15.92 6.40 24.46
C ASP A 687 -14.55 7.08 24.42
N ILE A 688 -13.49 6.35 24.07
CA ILE A 688 -12.15 6.88 23.82
C ILE A 688 -11.94 7.08 22.32
N PHE A 689 -12.09 6.01 21.53
CA PHE A 689 -11.87 6.06 20.08
C PHE A 689 -13.10 6.61 19.35
N LYS A 690 -12.90 7.70 18.60
CA LYS A 690 -13.95 8.48 17.95
C LYS A 690 -14.15 8.14 16.49
N ALA A 691 -13.14 7.59 15.83
CA ALA A 691 -13.19 7.13 14.45
C ALA A 691 -12.21 5.97 14.24
N GLY A 692 -12.57 5.00 13.41
CA GLY A 692 -11.75 3.81 13.17
C GLY A 692 -11.53 3.51 11.69
N ILE A 693 -10.34 3.05 11.33
CA ILE A 693 -10.04 2.45 10.01
C ILE A 693 -9.51 1.04 10.21
N ALA A 694 -10.11 0.06 9.55
CA ALA A 694 -9.67 -1.32 9.57
C ALA A 694 -9.45 -1.86 8.16
N ASP A 695 -8.22 -2.24 7.86
CA ASP A 695 -7.81 -2.82 6.57
C ASP A 695 -7.53 -4.32 6.71
N SER A 696 -8.11 -5.14 5.83
CA SER A 696 -7.89 -6.59 5.79
C SER A 696 -8.04 -7.31 7.15
N GLY A 697 -9.04 -6.93 7.96
CA GLY A 697 -9.23 -7.43 9.32
C GLY A 697 -9.90 -8.81 9.41
N CYS A 698 -9.44 -9.64 10.36
CA CYS A 698 -10.14 -10.85 10.79
C CYS A 698 -11.21 -10.50 11.85
N HIS A 699 -12.50 -10.54 11.50
CA HIS A 699 -13.58 -10.14 12.42
C HIS A 699 -14.26 -11.33 13.11
N ASP A 700 -13.93 -12.55 12.68
CA ASP A 700 -14.26 -13.80 13.35
C ASP A 700 -13.12 -14.79 13.14
N ASN A 701 -12.44 -15.13 14.23
CA ASN A 701 -11.24 -15.97 14.23
C ASN A 701 -11.49 -17.39 13.68
N ARG A 702 -12.76 -17.82 13.54
CA ARG A 702 -13.13 -19.08 12.89
C ARG A 702 -12.99 -19.02 11.36
N MET A 703 -12.84 -17.83 10.78
CA MET A 703 -12.79 -17.62 9.32
C MET A 703 -11.37 -17.54 8.76
N ASP A 704 -10.36 -17.31 9.60
CA ASP A 704 -8.96 -17.11 9.21
C ASP A 704 -8.14 -18.41 9.38
N LYS A 705 -6.88 -18.38 8.99
CA LYS A 705 -5.95 -19.52 8.98
C LYS A 705 -5.88 -20.23 10.33
N LEU A 706 -5.98 -21.58 10.31
CA LEU A 706 -6.08 -22.35 11.56
C LEU A 706 -4.88 -22.16 12.49
N TRP A 707 -3.66 -22.09 11.95
CA TRP A 707 -2.43 -22.19 12.74
C TRP A 707 -2.31 -21.03 13.72
N TRP A 708 -2.71 -19.83 13.27
CA TRP A 708 -2.63 -18.62 14.06
C TRP A 708 -3.76 -18.58 15.08
N ASN A 709 -4.96 -18.94 14.64
CA ASN A 709 -6.15 -18.84 15.49
C ASN A 709 -6.20 -19.95 16.56
N GLU A 710 -5.87 -21.20 16.24
CA GLU A 710 -5.82 -22.29 17.24
C GLU A 710 -4.66 -22.11 18.24
N LEU A 711 -3.58 -21.39 17.89
CA LEU A 711 -2.49 -21.07 18.83
C LEU A 711 -2.94 -20.14 19.96
N TRP A 712 -3.67 -19.06 19.63
CA TRP A 712 -4.07 -18.08 20.64
C TRP A 712 -5.45 -18.34 21.23
N MET A 713 -6.37 -18.95 20.47
CA MET A 713 -7.75 -19.22 20.89
C MET A 713 -8.00 -20.69 21.29
N GLY A 714 -7.03 -21.58 21.06
CA GLY A 714 -7.08 -22.98 21.47
C GLY A 714 -7.85 -23.91 20.52
N TYR A 715 -7.81 -25.20 20.81
CA TYR A 715 -8.56 -26.25 20.13
C TYR A 715 -9.10 -27.25 21.17
N PRO A 716 -10.31 -27.84 21.01
CA PRO A 716 -11.29 -27.57 19.94
C PRO A 716 -11.87 -26.16 20.00
N VAL A 717 -12.46 -25.71 18.88
CA VAL A 717 -13.20 -24.45 18.81
C VAL A 717 -14.33 -24.48 19.84
N ASP A 718 -14.34 -23.52 20.76
CA ASP A 718 -15.33 -23.40 21.84
C ASP A 718 -16.03 -22.03 21.83
N GLU A 719 -16.82 -21.75 22.88
CA GLU A 719 -17.56 -20.49 23.04
C GLU A 719 -16.67 -19.23 23.08
N ALA A 720 -15.37 -19.35 23.39
CA ALA A 720 -14.48 -18.19 23.46
C ALA A 720 -14.31 -17.51 22.10
N TYR A 721 -14.31 -18.29 21.00
CA TYR A 721 -14.24 -17.74 19.64
C TYR A 721 -15.40 -16.79 19.33
N GLU A 722 -16.62 -17.17 19.74
CA GLU A 722 -17.80 -16.36 19.53
C GLU A 722 -17.81 -15.12 20.44
N LYS A 723 -17.37 -15.27 21.70
CA LYS A 723 -17.30 -14.19 22.70
C LYS A 723 -16.33 -13.07 22.34
N VAL A 724 -15.31 -13.34 21.52
CA VAL A 724 -14.32 -12.33 21.10
C VAL A 724 -14.47 -11.92 19.63
N SER A 725 -15.53 -12.37 18.95
CA SER A 725 -15.79 -12.00 17.56
C SER A 725 -16.33 -10.57 17.47
N ASN A 726 -15.79 -9.79 16.55
CA ASN A 726 -16.33 -8.46 16.23
C ASN A 726 -17.75 -8.56 15.63
N ILE A 727 -18.07 -9.66 14.94
CA ILE A 727 -19.37 -9.90 14.31
C ILE A 727 -20.49 -9.96 15.34
N THR A 728 -20.28 -10.65 16.47
CA THR A 728 -21.28 -10.82 17.54
C THR A 728 -21.46 -9.59 18.41
N HIS A 729 -20.67 -8.54 18.14
CA HIS A 729 -20.67 -7.28 18.86
C HIS A 729 -20.92 -6.06 17.96
N ALA A 730 -21.31 -6.28 16.70
CA ALA A 730 -21.52 -5.21 15.72
C ALA A 730 -22.52 -4.13 16.20
N GLU A 731 -23.52 -4.50 17.02
CA GLU A 731 -24.47 -3.58 17.63
C GLU A 731 -23.83 -2.59 18.62
N LYS A 732 -22.63 -2.88 19.11
CA LYS A 732 -21.89 -2.00 20.03
C LYS A 732 -21.16 -0.87 19.32
N LEU A 733 -21.06 -0.90 17.98
CA LEU A 733 -20.34 0.15 17.24
C LEU A 733 -20.83 1.54 17.61
N LYS A 734 -19.88 2.39 18.02
CA LYS A 734 -20.06 3.82 18.27
C LYS A 734 -19.12 4.58 17.34
N GLY A 735 -19.63 5.64 16.71
CA GLY A 735 -18.84 6.49 15.83
C GLY A 735 -18.58 5.91 14.43
N PRO A 736 -17.99 6.72 13.54
CA PRO A 736 -17.65 6.35 12.17
C PRO A 736 -16.57 5.26 12.10
N LEU A 737 -16.79 4.27 11.25
CA LEU A 737 -15.85 3.18 10.95
C LEU A 737 -15.70 3.06 9.44
N MET A 738 -14.46 2.93 8.96
CA MET A 738 -14.14 2.55 7.58
C MET A 738 -13.58 1.13 7.56
N LEU A 739 -14.20 0.25 6.78
CA LEU A 739 -13.72 -1.10 6.50
C LEU A 739 -13.11 -1.14 5.09
N ILE A 740 -11.89 -1.69 4.97
CA ILE A 740 -11.15 -1.81 3.70
C ILE A 740 -10.84 -3.29 3.45
N VAL A 741 -11.06 -3.75 2.23
CA VAL A 741 -10.70 -5.12 1.81
C VAL A 741 -10.48 -5.19 0.30
N GLY A 742 -9.57 -6.07 -0.11
CA GLY A 742 -9.38 -6.48 -1.50
C GLY A 742 -9.94 -7.89 -1.73
N ASP A 743 -10.48 -8.15 -2.93
CA ASP A 743 -11.05 -9.47 -3.30
C ASP A 743 -10.00 -10.57 -3.51
N MET A 744 -8.74 -10.20 -3.65
CA MET A 744 -7.60 -11.10 -3.81
C MET A 744 -6.72 -11.17 -2.56
N ASP A 745 -7.27 -10.85 -1.38
CA ASP A 745 -6.61 -11.10 -0.10
C ASP A 745 -6.48 -12.62 0.13
N ASP A 746 -5.27 -13.10 -0.06
CA ASP A 746 -4.88 -14.50 0.15
C ASP A 746 -4.23 -14.70 1.52
N ASN A 747 -4.31 -13.76 2.45
CA ASN A 747 -3.92 -14.01 3.83
C ASN A 747 -5.15 -14.14 4.73
N VAL A 748 -5.99 -13.11 4.76
CA VAL A 748 -7.25 -13.08 5.52
C VAL A 748 -8.39 -13.20 4.51
N ASP A 749 -9.18 -14.27 4.62
CA ASP A 749 -10.33 -14.51 3.74
C ASP A 749 -11.22 -13.24 3.65
N PRO A 750 -11.40 -12.62 2.46
CA PRO A 750 -12.20 -11.41 2.29
C PRO A 750 -13.62 -11.53 2.86
N SER A 751 -14.14 -12.77 2.93
CA SER A 751 -15.42 -13.08 3.56
C SER A 751 -15.52 -12.61 5.01
N SER A 752 -14.40 -12.55 5.75
CA SER A 752 -14.34 -11.99 7.10
C SER A 752 -14.88 -10.55 7.15
N THR A 753 -14.37 -9.67 6.29
CA THR A 753 -14.81 -8.27 6.21
C THR A 753 -16.25 -8.16 5.71
N PHE A 754 -16.63 -8.97 4.71
CA PHE A 754 -18.01 -8.99 4.22
C PHE A 754 -19.01 -9.44 5.29
N GLN A 755 -18.65 -10.39 6.16
CA GLN A 755 -19.49 -10.82 7.26
C GLN A 755 -19.63 -9.73 8.33
N MET A 756 -18.56 -8.98 8.63
CA MET A 756 -18.63 -7.81 9.51
C MET A 756 -19.55 -6.73 8.94
N ALA A 757 -19.40 -6.40 7.66
CA ALA A 757 -20.29 -5.47 6.95
C ALA A 757 -21.77 -5.92 7.03
N ASN A 758 -22.04 -7.20 6.82
CA ASN A 758 -23.38 -7.78 6.96
C ASN A 758 -23.92 -7.68 8.40
N ALA A 759 -23.09 -7.91 9.41
CA ALA A 759 -23.48 -7.78 10.82
C ALA A 759 -23.83 -6.32 11.18
N LEU A 760 -23.04 -5.35 10.71
CA LEU A 760 -23.32 -3.93 10.87
C LEU A 760 -24.64 -3.52 10.19
N ASN A 761 -24.89 -4.02 8.97
CA ASN A 761 -26.16 -3.80 8.27
C ASN A 761 -27.36 -4.33 9.07
N LYS A 762 -27.27 -5.55 9.59
CA LYS A 762 -28.32 -6.15 10.43
C LYS A 762 -28.53 -5.39 11.74
N ALA A 763 -27.47 -4.84 12.31
CA ALA A 763 -27.52 -4.02 13.51
C ALA A 763 -27.95 -2.56 13.25
N GLY A 764 -28.23 -2.18 12.00
CA GLY A 764 -28.64 -0.82 11.63
C GLY A 764 -27.54 0.23 11.85
N LYS A 765 -26.27 -0.17 11.70
CA LYS A 765 -25.11 0.71 11.91
C LYS A 765 -24.62 1.33 10.60
N ASN A 766 -24.20 2.60 10.67
CA ASN A 766 -23.55 3.29 9.56
C ASN A 766 -22.04 3.02 9.58
N TYR A 767 -21.47 2.74 8.41
CA TYR A 767 -20.03 2.56 8.20
C TYR A 767 -19.67 2.91 6.75
N GLU A 768 -18.40 3.21 6.50
CA GLU A 768 -17.84 3.32 5.15
C GLU A 768 -17.19 2.00 4.75
N PHE A 769 -17.38 1.61 3.49
CA PHE A 769 -16.81 0.39 2.94
C PHE A 769 -16.01 0.71 1.70
N LEU A 770 -14.72 0.42 1.72
CA LEU A 770 -13.84 0.56 0.56
C LEU A 770 -13.41 -0.83 0.08
N PHE A 771 -13.94 -1.20 -1.06
CA PHE A 771 -13.52 -2.40 -1.79
C PHE A 771 -12.46 -2.02 -2.83
N ILE A 772 -11.34 -2.75 -2.85
CA ILE A 772 -10.24 -2.54 -3.82
C ILE A 772 -10.17 -3.74 -4.77
N PRO A 773 -10.67 -3.63 -6.01
CA PRO A 773 -10.60 -4.69 -7.01
C PRO A 773 -9.16 -5.12 -7.31
N GLY A 774 -8.89 -6.43 -7.35
CA GLY A 774 -7.56 -7.00 -7.50
C GLY A 774 -6.64 -6.76 -6.28
N GLY A 775 -7.16 -6.11 -5.23
CA GLY A 775 -6.40 -5.80 -4.03
C GLY A 775 -6.07 -7.07 -3.25
N ARG A 776 -4.82 -7.17 -2.80
CA ARG A 776 -4.32 -8.23 -1.91
C ARG A 776 -4.37 -7.79 -0.45
N HIS A 777 -3.77 -8.59 0.44
CA HIS A 777 -3.67 -8.27 1.86
C HIS A 777 -3.04 -6.89 2.10
N GLY A 778 -3.70 -6.03 2.89
CA GLY A 778 -3.22 -4.68 3.19
C GLY A 778 -3.34 -3.67 2.04
N CYS A 779 -4.25 -3.93 1.09
CA CYS A 779 -4.46 -3.07 -0.08
C CYS A 779 -4.83 -1.61 0.25
N GLY A 780 -5.30 -1.32 1.46
CA GLY A 780 -5.58 0.03 1.92
C GLY A 780 -4.35 0.94 1.92
N GLY A 781 -3.14 0.39 2.03
CA GLY A 781 -1.88 1.12 1.90
C GLY A 781 -1.57 1.62 0.48
N GLY A 782 -2.34 1.21 -0.53
CA GLY A 782 -2.21 1.72 -1.89
C GLY A 782 -2.60 3.20 -2.02
N LYS A 783 -2.14 3.88 -3.09
CA LYS A 783 -2.37 5.32 -3.32
C LYS A 783 -3.83 5.76 -3.14
N TYR A 784 -4.77 5.01 -3.72
CA TYR A 784 -6.19 5.31 -3.62
C TYR A 784 -6.75 5.05 -2.21
N GLY A 785 -6.38 3.91 -1.60
CA GLY A 785 -6.76 3.56 -0.24
C GLY A 785 -6.33 4.64 0.76
N LEU A 786 -5.05 5.04 0.73
CA LEU A 786 -4.52 6.11 1.58
C LEU A 786 -5.25 7.44 1.39
N ALA A 787 -5.58 7.83 0.16
CA ALA A 787 -6.34 9.04 -0.11
C ALA A 787 -7.74 9.01 0.52
N ARG A 788 -8.43 7.85 0.46
CA ARG A 788 -9.74 7.66 1.10
C ARG A 788 -9.64 7.68 2.63
N GLN A 789 -8.62 7.03 3.19
CA GLN A 789 -8.37 7.02 4.63
C GLN A 789 -8.12 8.43 5.19
N ARG A 790 -7.30 9.24 4.50
CA ARG A 790 -7.01 10.63 4.90
C ARG A 790 -8.27 11.50 4.91
N GLU A 791 -9.07 11.37 3.87
CA GLU A 791 -10.35 12.08 3.74
C GLU A 791 -11.32 11.69 4.86
N PHE A 792 -11.38 10.40 5.22
CA PHE A 792 -12.18 9.89 6.33
C PHE A 792 -11.78 10.49 7.67
N PHE A 793 -10.51 10.40 8.08
CA PHE A 793 -10.09 10.94 9.38
C PHE A 793 -10.19 12.46 9.43
N LYS A 794 -9.92 13.16 8.33
CA LYS A 794 -10.10 14.62 8.28
C LYS A 794 -11.55 15.01 8.59
N ARG A 795 -12.53 14.36 7.96
CA ARG A 795 -13.97 14.61 8.19
C ARG A 795 -14.41 14.36 9.64
N HIS A 796 -13.81 13.36 10.30
CA HIS A 796 -14.30 12.85 11.57
C HIS A 796 -13.49 13.28 12.80
N LEU A 797 -12.24 13.73 12.63
CA LEU A 797 -11.34 14.12 13.72
C LEU A 797 -10.81 15.55 13.61
N GLN A 798 -10.81 16.17 12.43
CA GLN A 798 -10.28 17.54 12.25
C GLN A 798 -11.35 18.60 12.03
N GLU A 799 -12.48 18.26 11.41
CA GLU A 799 -13.58 19.19 11.17
C GLU A 799 -14.76 18.96 12.14
N GLU A 800 -15.32 20.02 12.73
CA GLU A 800 -16.65 19.99 13.37
C GLU A 800 -17.73 19.90 12.27
N SER A 801 -17.76 18.81 11.51
CA SER A 801 -18.80 18.63 10.50
C SER A 801 -20.08 18.11 11.18
N LYS A 802 -21.08 19.00 11.28
CA LYS A 802 -22.49 18.64 11.51
C LYS A 802 -22.99 17.84 10.33
N TYR A 803 -22.70 16.55 10.29
CA TYR A 803 -23.48 15.59 9.51
C TYR A 803 -24.17 14.64 10.49
N LEU A 804 -25.28 15.11 11.06
CA LEU A 804 -26.27 14.22 11.66
C LEU A 804 -27.00 13.51 10.53
N VAL A 805 -26.78 12.21 10.38
CA VAL A 805 -27.72 11.35 9.67
C VAL A 805 -28.87 11.07 10.63
N ASP A 806 -29.91 11.91 10.58
CA ASP A 806 -31.16 11.65 11.30
C ASP A 806 -32.04 10.72 10.46
N MET A 807 -32.26 9.52 10.97
CA MET A 807 -33.03 8.45 10.32
C MET A 807 -34.51 8.44 10.75
N ASN A 808 -35.00 9.35 11.61
CA ASN A 808 -36.35 9.26 12.20
C ASN A 808 -37.11 10.59 12.38
N HIS A 809 -37.50 11.25 11.28
CA HIS A 809 -38.59 12.23 11.36
C HIS A 809 -39.60 12.13 10.21
N TYR A 810 -40.72 11.42 10.49
CA TYR A 810 -42.01 11.60 9.83
C TYR A 810 -43.13 11.70 10.90
N SER A 811 -43.45 12.96 11.25
CA SER A 811 -44.76 13.53 11.71
C SER A 811 -45.38 13.06 13.05
N PRO A 812 -46.31 13.83 13.70
CA PRO A 812 -46.84 15.17 13.39
C PRO A 812 -46.68 16.21 14.54
N LEU A 813 -46.84 17.49 14.22
CA LEU A 813 -47.00 18.59 15.18
C LEU A 813 -48.16 18.34 16.17
N PRO A 814 -48.02 18.74 17.45
CA PRO A 814 -49.12 19.29 18.22
C PRO A 814 -49.08 20.82 18.16
N SER A 815 -50.15 21.36 17.61
CA SER A 815 -50.59 22.74 17.76
C SER A 815 -50.71 23.14 19.24
N HIS A 816 -50.24 24.34 19.59
CA HIS A 816 -51.01 25.43 20.23
C HIS A 816 -50.09 26.39 21.00
N LEU A 817 -49.92 27.61 20.49
CA LEU A 817 -50.15 28.89 21.18
C LEU A 817 -49.80 30.04 20.21
N PHE A 818 -50.80 30.57 19.49
CA PHE A 818 -51.34 31.94 19.64
C PHE A 818 -50.32 33.04 19.23
N ARG A 819 -50.56 33.99 18.31
CA ARG A 819 -51.82 34.63 17.85
C ARG A 819 -51.48 35.65 16.72
N SER A 820 -52.49 35.95 15.88
CA SER A 820 -52.75 37.22 15.14
C SER A 820 -51.96 37.42 13.82
N VAL A 821 -52.50 37.81 12.65
CA VAL A 821 -53.65 38.68 12.28
C VAL A 821 -53.92 38.51 10.75
N PHE A 822 -55.21 38.38 10.35
CA PHE A 822 -55.90 38.85 9.10
C PHE A 822 -55.31 38.58 7.70
N PHE A 823 -56.02 38.36 6.58
CA PHE A 823 -57.40 38.05 6.14
C PHE A 823 -57.33 38.06 4.58
N PHE A 824 -57.89 37.05 3.87
CA PHE A 824 -58.43 37.05 2.48
C PHE A 824 -57.52 37.52 1.28
N SER A 825 -57.60 37.03 0.03
CA SER A 825 -58.68 36.40 -0.73
C SER A 825 -58.14 35.70 -2.00
N PHE A 826 -59.03 34.95 -2.65
CA PHE A 826 -58.95 34.23 -3.93
C PHE A 826 -58.47 35.05 -5.15
N ALA A 827 -57.82 34.37 -6.12
CA ALA A 827 -58.20 34.26 -7.55
C ALA A 827 -56.99 34.16 -8.52
N VAL A 828 -57.02 33.12 -9.36
CA VAL A 828 -56.32 32.97 -10.65
C VAL A 828 -57.17 33.72 -11.70
N PRO A 829 -56.67 34.46 -12.72
CA PRO A 829 -56.25 33.80 -13.98
C PRO A 829 -55.29 34.53 -14.99
N LEU A 830 -54.78 33.72 -15.92
CA LEU A 830 -54.46 34.01 -17.35
C LEU A 830 -53.27 34.93 -17.75
N LEU A 831 -52.38 34.34 -18.57
CA LEU A 831 -51.53 34.94 -19.64
C LEU A 831 -52.30 35.93 -20.57
N PRO A 832 -51.70 36.80 -21.45
CA PRO A 832 -50.37 36.68 -22.13
C PRO A 832 -49.60 38.02 -22.48
N LEU A 833 -48.43 37.86 -23.14
CA LEU A 833 -47.77 38.73 -24.17
C LEU A 833 -46.91 39.99 -23.82
N PHE A 834 -45.59 39.84 -24.07
CA PHE A 834 -44.66 40.68 -24.90
C PHE A 834 -44.60 42.23 -24.76
N PHE A 835 -43.44 42.80 -24.38
CA PHE A 835 -42.52 43.64 -25.21
C PHE A 835 -41.42 44.38 -24.38
N ILE A 836 -40.16 44.12 -24.75
CA ILE A 836 -38.97 45.00 -24.90
C ILE A 836 -38.59 46.07 -23.84
N ALA A 837 -37.44 45.79 -23.20
CA ALA A 837 -36.23 46.61 -22.94
C ALA A 837 -36.32 48.13 -22.61
N SER A 838 -35.60 48.54 -21.54
CA SER A 838 -34.28 49.19 -21.65
C SER A 838 -33.84 49.85 -20.31
N THR A 839 -32.73 49.42 -19.71
CA THR A 839 -31.46 50.19 -19.60
C THR A 839 -30.50 49.64 -18.53
N LEU A 840 -29.51 48.88 -19.02
CA LEU A 840 -28.06 48.99 -18.73
C LEU A 840 -27.51 49.01 -17.28
N LYS A 841 -26.89 47.89 -16.87
CA LYS A 841 -25.42 47.68 -16.74
C LYS A 841 -25.13 46.55 -15.73
N MET A 842 -25.10 45.30 -16.20
CA MET A 842 -24.54 44.18 -15.45
C MET A 842 -23.54 43.38 -16.28
N LYS A 843 -22.45 43.02 -15.61
CA LYS A 843 -21.22 42.40 -16.12
C LYS A 843 -21.49 41.00 -16.69
N ILE A 844 -20.61 40.58 -17.60
CA ILE A 844 -20.57 39.40 -18.49
C ILE A 844 -20.72 38.00 -17.80
N SER A 845 -21.05 37.91 -16.52
CA SER A 845 -21.22 36.64 -15.80
C SER A 845 -22.55 35.92 -16.07
N TYR A 846 -23.57 36.60 -16.60
CA TYR A 846 -24.93 36.03 -16.74
C TYR A 846 -25.21 35.41 -18.11
N PHE A 847 -24.39 35.70 -19.13
CA PHE A 847 -24.58 35.13 -20.47
C PHE A 847 -24.21 33.64 -20.51
N SER A 848 -23.20 33.23 -19.72
CA SER A 848 -22.80 31.83 -19.57
C SER A 848 -23.82 31.00 -18.77
N VAL A 849 -24.48 31.62 -17.78
CA VAL A 849 -25.54 30.97 -16.98
C VAL A 849 -26.85 30.89 -17.77
N GLY A 850 -27.17 31.92 -18.57
CA GLY A 850 -28.34 31.93 -19.44
C GLY A 850 -28.30 30.90 -20.57
N LEU A 851 -27.11 30.58 -21.10
CA LEU A 851 -26.95 29.55 -22.12
C LEU A 851 -27.10 28.12 -21.55
N LEU A 852 -26.71 27.90 -20.29
CA LEU A 852 -26.92 26.63 -19.58
C LEU A 852 -28.39 26.43 -19.15
N ALA A 853 -29.10 27.52 -18.83
CA ALA A 853 -30.53 27.48 -18.51
C ALA A 853 -31.42 27.13 -19.73
N LEU A 854 -30.95 27.38 -20.96
CA LEU A 854 -31.64 27.01 -22.20
C LEU A 854 -31.64 25.49 -22.50
N PHE A 855 -30.90 24.69 -21.73
CA PHE A 855 -30.84 23.22 -21.89
C PHE A 855 -31.65 22.43 -20.85
N SER A 856 -32.42 23.08 -19.98
CA SER A 856 -33.33 22.38 -19.06
C SER A 856 -34.77 22.41 -19.60
N PRO A 857 -35.31 21.30 -20.15
CA PRO A 857 -36.74 21.24 -20.44
C PRO A 857 -37.51 21.29 -19.12
N LEU A 858 -38.39 22.30 -18.97
CA LEU A 858 -39.41 22.36 -17.93
C LEU A 858 -40.39 21.20 -18.11
N ALA A 859 -40.06 20.03 -17.57
CA ALA A 859 -41.01 18.93 -17.42
C ALA A 859 -41.74 19.09 -16.09
N ALA A 860 -43.04 19.39 -16.14
CA ALA A 860 -43.91 19.16 -14.99
C ALA A 860 -43.83 17.66 -14.65
N ALA A 861 -43.21 17.33 -13.52
CA ALA A 861 -42.93 15.95 -13.17
C ALA A 861 -44.23 15.27 -12.73
N TRP A 862 -44.71 14.30 -13.53
CA TRP A 862 -45.74 13.37 -13.11
C TRP A 862 -45.33 12.72 -11.79
N SER A 863 -46.27 12.67 -10.85
CA SER A 863 -46.06 12.01 -9.55
C SER A 863 -45.85 10.50 -9.74
N LYS A 864 -45.46 9.82 -8.66
CA LYS A 864 -45.23 8.38 -8.70
C LYS A 864 -46.51 7.60 -9.02
N GLU A 865 -47.64 8.07 -8.48
CA GLU A 865 -48.96 7.47 -8.65
C GLU A 865 -49.46 7.62 -10.10
N ASP A 866 -49.17 8.74 -10.76
CA ASP A 866 -49.48 8.94 -12.20
C ASP A 866 -48.76 7.94 -13.08
N ARG A 867 -47.46 7.74 -12.83
CA ARG A 867 -46.63 6.81 -13.59
C ARG A 867 -47.09 5.37 -13.39
N GLU A 868 -47.56 5.05 -12.18
CA GLU A 868 -48.11 3.74 -11.89
C GLU A 868 -49.44 3.48 -12.62
N ILE A 869 -50.35 4.45 -12.65
CA ILE A 869 -51.58 4.38 -13.44
C ILE A 869 -51.27 4.21 -14.94
N PHE A 870 -50.32 4.98 -15.49
CA PHE A 870 -49.93 4.88 -16.91
C PHE A 870 -49.27 3.54 -17.24
N ARG A 871 -48.37 3.06 -16.37
CA ARG A 871 -47.74 1.74 -16.50
C ARG A 871 -48.77 0.62 -16.53
N ILE A 872 -49.70 0.62 -15.57
CA ILE A 872 -50.70 -0.44 -15.45
C ILE A 872 -51.64 -0.41 -16.66
N ARG A 873 -52.03 0.78 -17.15
CA ARG A 873 -52.81 0.91 -18.40
C ARG A 873 -52.07 0.38 -19.63
N ASP A 874 -50.78 0.70 -19.78
CA ASP A 874 -49.96 0.22 -20.89
C ASP A 874 -49.69 -1.29 -20.82
N GLU A 875 -49.56 -1.87 -19.62
CA GLU A 875 -49.46 -3.31 -19.44
C GLU A 875 -50.78 -4.00 -19.79
N ILE A 876 -51.92 -3.47 -19.33
CA ILE A 876 -53.24 -4.04 -19.62
C ILE A 876 -53.53 -4.03 -21.12
N SER A 877 -53.26 -2.92 -21.82
CA SER A 877 -53.54 -2.81 -23.26
C SER A 877 -52.77 -3.82 -24.13
N LYS A 878 -51.64 -4.37 -23.62
CA LYS A 878 -50.86 -5.41 -24.30
C LYS A 878 -51.40 -6.83 -24.09
N TYR A 879 -52.14 -7.08 -23.02
CA TYR A 879 -52.53 -8.44 -22.61
C TYR A 879 -54.05 -8.67 -22.58
N GLU A 880 -54.86 -7.62 -22.60
CA GLU A 880 -56.31 -7.71 -22.65
C GLU A 880 -56.83 -7.72 -24.09
N THR A 881 -57.98 -8.36 -24.30
CA THR A 881 -58.54 -8.58 -25.63
C THR A 881 -59.04 -7.28 -26.28
N ASP A 882 -59.47 -6.33 -25.45
CA ASP A 882 -59.83 -4.98 -25.86
C ASP A 882 -58.82 -3.97 -25.27
N PRO A 883 -57.89 -3.42 -26.09
CA PRO A 883 -56.90 -2.46 -25.64
C PRO A 883 -57.48 -1.13 -25.13
N ALA A 884 -58.76 -0.85 -25.43
CA ALA A 884 -59.46 0.36 -25.01
C ALA A 884 -60.28 0.16 -23.72
N ALA A 885 -60.36 -1.07 -23.19
CA ALA A 885 -61.14 -1.36 -22.00
C ALA A 885 -60.65 -0.56 -20.78
N THR A 886 -61.59 0.07 -20.07
CA THR A 886 -61.29 0.79 -18.83
C THR A 886 -61.11 -0.18 -17.67
N PHE A 887 -60.56 0.30 -16.57
CA PHE A 887 -60.41 -0.48 -15.34
C PHE A 887 -61.77 -0.95 -14.79
N TYR A 888 -62.82 -0.15 -15.02
CA TYR A 888 -64.20 -0.49 -14.68
C TYR A 888 -64.76 -1.61 -15.57
N ASP A 889 -64.49 -1.57 -16.87
CA ASP A 889 -64.92 -2.60 -17.82
C ASP A 889 -64.28 -3.95 -17.52
N ILE A 890 -62.99 -3.94 -17.18
CA ILE A 890 -62.22 -5.15 -16.83
C ILE A 890 -62.79 -5.78 -15.56
N LEU A 891 -63.18 -4.98 -14.57
CA LEU A 891 -63.81 -5.47 -13.34
C LEU A 891 -65.30 -5.80 -13.51
N GLY A 892 -65.92 -5.36 -14.61
CA GLY A 892 -67.32 -5.58 -14.94
C GLY A 892 -68.29 -4.76 -14.09
N VAL A 893 -67.93 -3.52 -13.74
CA VAL A 893 -68.75 -2.60 -12.93
C VAL A 893 -68.85 -1.23 -13.62
N PRO A 894 -69.92 -0.44 -13.41
CA PRO A 894 -69.98 0.92 -13.95
C PRO A 894 -69.01 1.87 -13.20
N PRO A 895 -68.54 2.97 -13.82
CA PRO A 895 -67.70 3.98 -13.16
C PRO A 895 -68.34 4.61 -11.91
N SER A 896 -69.68 4.57 -11.78
CA SER A 896 -70.43 5.03 -10.61
C SER A 896 -70.55 3.98 -9.49
N ALA A 897 -69.92 2.81 -9.61
CA ALA A 897 -70.02 1.74 -8.63
C ALA A 897 -69.46 2.14 -7.26
N SER A 898 -70.14 1.72 -6.19
CA SER A 898 -69.66 1.91 -4.82
C SER A 898 -68.42 1.04 -4.54
N LEU A 899 -67.64 1.40 -3.51
CA LEU A 899 -66.47 0.61 -3.09
C LEU A 899 -66.84 -0.84 -2.74
N ASP A 900 -68.03 -1.05 -2.18
CA ASP A 900 -68.56 -2.37 -1.87
C ASP A 900 -68.88 -3.17 -3.13
N ASP A 901 -69.42 -2.53 -4.17
CA ASP A 901 -69.72 -3.18 -5.45
C ASP A 901 -68.44 -3.56 -6.19
N ILE A 902 -67.43 -2.69 -6.17
CA ILE A 902 -66.08 -2.96 -6.71
C ILE A 902 -65.45 -4.14 -5.98
N THR A 903 -65.54 -4.19 -4.65
CA THR A 903 -65.00 -5.28 -3.83
C THR A 903 -65.73 -6.61 -4.11
N LYS A 904 -67.06 -6.58 -4.26
CA LYS A 904 -67.86 -7.76 -4.62
C LYS A 904 -67.53 -8.26 -6.02
N ALA A 905 -67.40 -7.36 -6.99
CA ALA A 905 -67.05 -7.69 -8.36
C ALA A 905 -65.65 -8.30 -8.46
N TYR A 906 -64.67 -7.69 -7.80
CA TYR A 906 -63.31 -8.23 -7.68
C TYR A 906 -63.32 -9.65 -7.10
N ARG A 907 -63.95 -9.86 -5.94
CA ARG A 907 -64.05 -11.19 -5.32
C ARG A 907 -64.70 -12.22 -6.24
N LYS A 908 -65.75 -11.82 -6.98
CA LYS A 908 -66.44 -12.69 -7.94
C LYS A 908 -65.53 -13.09 -9.10
N GLN A 909 -64.80 -12.15 -9.70
CA GLN A 909 -63.89 -12.41 -10.81
C GLN A 909 -62.66 -13.21 -10.38
N THR A 910 -62.01 -12.84 -9.26
CA THR A 910 -60.86 -13.56 -8.70
C THR A 910 -61.21 -15.01 -8.38
N ARG A 911 -62.42 -15.28 -7.86
CA ARG A 911 -62.88 -16.66 -7.61
C ARG A 911 -63.01 -17.48 -8.90
N ASN A 912 -63.33 -16.86 -10.03
CA ASN A 912 -63.41 -17.54 -11.33
C ASN A 912 -62.01 -17.80 -11.94
N LEU A 913 -61.03 -16.96 -11.60
CA LEU A 913 -59.63 -17.10 -12.02
C LEU A 913 -58.79 -17.97 -11.08
N HIS A 914 -59.36 -18.40 -9.95
CA HIS A 914 -58.67 -19.27 -9.00
C HIS A 914 -58.18 -20.56 -9.69
N PRO A 915 -56.92 -20.99 -9.46
CA PRO A 915 -56.31 -22.14 -10.12
C PRO A 915 -57.21 -23.39 -10.15
N ASP A 916 -57.87 -23.69 -9.04
CA ASP A 916 -58.70 -24.90 -8.92
C ASP A 916 -60.04 -24.80 -9.67
N LYS A 917 -60.64 -23.60 -9.75
CA LYS A 917 -61.83 -23.35 -10.56
C LYS A 917 -61.51 -23.44 -12.05
N VAL A 918 -60.36 -22.91 -12.47
CA VAL A 918 -59.88 -22.99 -13.86
C VAL A 918 -59.56 -24.44 -14.25
N ARG A 919 -58.91 -25.20 -13.36
CA ARG A 919 -58.68 -26.64 -13.54
C ARG A 919 -60.00 -27.42 -13.65
N GLN A 920 -60.96 -27.14 -12.78
CA GLN A 920 -62.26 -27.81 -12.77
C GLN A 920 -63.08 -27.47 -14.02
N ALA A 921 -63.09 -26.21 -14.46
CA ALA A 921 -63.76 -25.77 -15.67
C ALA A 921 -63.19 -26.45 -16.93
N MET A 922 -61.86 -26.49 -17.06
CA MET A 922 -61.17 -27.17 -18.17
C MET A 922 -61.45 -28.68 -18.19
N ARG A 923 -61.52 -29.32 -17.03
CA ARG A 923 -61.88 -30.75 -16.91
C ARG A 923 -63.37 -31.02 -17.18
N SER A 924 -64.27 -30.10 -16.80
CA SER A 924 -65.72 -30.24 -17.00
C SER A 924 -66.17 -30.06 -18.47
N LYS A 925 -65.42 -29.28 -19.27
CA LYS A 925 -65.65 -29.14 -20.73
C LYS A 925 -65.47 -30.48 -21.48
N ALA A 926 -64.64 -31.39 -20.98
CA ALA A 926 -64.51 -32.74 -21.55
C ALA A 926 -65.74 -33.65 -21.27
N GLY A 927 -66.61 -33.29 -20.31
CA GLY A 927 -67.78 -34.10 -19.93
C GLY A 927 -69.10 -33.69 -20.61
N LYS A 928 -69.24 -32.43 -21.06
CA LYS A 928 -70.50 -31.90 -21.63
C LYS A 928 -70.73 -32.18 -23.12
N ASP A 929 -69.67 -32.43 -23.89
CA ASP A 929 -69.76 -32.73 -25.33
C ASP A 929 -70.06 -34.21 -25.65
N LYS A 930 -70.17 -35.07 -24.63
CA LYS A 930 -70.64 -36.46 -24.82
C LYS A 930 -72.10 -36.56 -25.28
N LYS A 931 -72.89 -35.48 -25.22
CA LYS A 931 -74.29 -35.44 -25.66
C LYS A 931 -74.48 -35.02 -27.13
N THR A 932 -73.45 -34.57 -27.84
CA THR A 932 -73.53 -34.08 -29.24
C THR A 932 -72.76 -34.93 -30.25
N GLY A 933 -72.20 -36.08 -29.84
CA GLY A 933 -71.60 -37.06 -30.77
C GLY A 933 -70.25 -36.68 -31.38
N ALA A 934 -69.68 -35.51 -31.06
CA ALA A 934 -68.34 -35.11 -31.50
C ALA A 934 -67.25 -35.62 -30.54
N LYS A 935 -66.22 -36.30 -31.06
CA LYS A 935 -65.06 -36.75 -30.27
C LYS A 935 -64.05 -35.60 -30.07
N THR A 936 -64.10 -34.93 -28.92
CA THR A 936 -63.07 -33.95 -28.50
C THR A 936 -62.11 -34.58 -27.48
N LYS A 937 -60.79 -34.49 -27.70
CA LYS A 937 -59.76 -34.99 -26.77
C LYS A 937 -59.78 -34.18 -25.45
N PRO A 938 -59.62 -34.82 -24.28
CA PRO A 938 -59.50 -34.09 -23.01
C PRO A 938 -58.20 -33.27 -22.97
N PRO A 939 -58.21 -32.08 -22.35
CA PRO A 939 -57.03 -31.21 -22.30
C PRO A 939 -55.87 -31.86 -21.53
N THR A 940 -54.67 -31.73 -22.07
CA THR A 940 -53.42 -32.25 -21.50
C THR A 940 -53.01 -31.49 -20.23
N ASN A 941 -52.18 -32.11 -19.39
CA ASN A 941 -51.68 -31.44 -18.18
C ASN A 941 -50.86 -30.17 -18.49
N ALA A 942 -50.19 -30.10 -19.64
CA ALA A 942 -49.47 -28.91 -20.09
C ALA A 942 -50.44 -27.76 -20.41
N GLU A 943 -51.55 -28.05 -21.10
CA GLU A 943 -52.59 -27.06 -21.40
C GLU A 943 -53.29 -26.57 -20.12
N ILE A 944 -53.55 -27.47 -19.16
CA ILE A 944 -54.10 -27.11 -17.86
C ILE A 944 -53.13 -26.20 -17.09
N LYS A 945 -51.82 -26.53 -17.08
CA LYS A 945 -50.80 -25.71 -16.41
C LYS A 945 -50.66 -24.33 -17.07
N ALA A 946 -50.69 -24.26 -18.40
CA ALA A 946 -50.66 -23.00 -19.13
C ALA A 946 -51.92 -22.14 -18.85
N ALA A 947 -53.11 -22.76 -18.82
CA ALA A 947 -54.35 -22.06 -18.48
C ALA A 947 -54.35 -21.52 -17.04
N VAL A 948 -53.84 -22.29 -16.08
CA VAL A 948 -53.68 -21.84 -14.68
C VAL A 948 -52.68 -20.70 -14.57
N LYS A 949 -51.55 -20.78 -15.29
CA LYS A 949 -50.55 -19.70 -15.32
C LYS A 949 -51.15 -18.41 -15.87
N LYS A 950 -51.85 -18.48 -17.01
CA LYS A 950 -52.53 -17.34 -17.63
C LYS A 950 -53.60 -16.73 -16.71
N ALA A 951 -54.33 -17.57 -15.98
CA ALA A 951 -55.32 -17.12 -14.99
C ALA A 951 -54.67 -16.44 -13.78
N GLY A 952 -53.52 -16.93 -13.30
CA GLY A 952 -52.75 -16.28 -12.24
C GLY A 952 -52.22 -14.91 -12.64
N GLU A 953 -51.70 -14.77 -13.86
CA GLU A 953 -51.27 -13.48 -14.41
C GLU A 953 -52.45 -12.49 -14.56
N ALA A 954 -53.62 -12.97 -14.99
CA ALA A 954 -54.84 -12.15 -15.04
C ALA A 954 -55.34 -11.74 -13.65
N GLN A 955 -55.26 -12.63 -12.67
CA GLN A 955 -55.61 -12.33 -11.28
C GLN A 955 -54.70 -11.26 -10.66
N ALA A 956 -53.39 -11.30 -10.95
CA ALA A 956 -52.45 -10.28 -10.48
C ALA A 956 -52.80 -8.89 -11.03
N ARG A 957 -53.10 -8.80 -12.34
CA ARG A 957 -53.56 -7.54 -12.97
C ARG A 957 -54.86 -7.03 -12.38
N LEU A 958 -55.85 -7.91 -12.19
CA LEU A 958 -57.12 -7.54 -11.55
C LEU A 958 -56.95 -7.03 -10.12
N SER A 959 -55.97 -7.56 -9.38
CA SER A 959 -55.66 -7.07 -8.04
C SER A 959 -55.15 -5.64 -8.04
N LEU A 960 -54.27 -5.29 -8.99
CA LEU A 960 -53.75 -3.94 -9.15
C LEU A 960 -54.87 -2.96 -9.54
N ILE A 961 -55.70 -3.34 -10.52
CA ILE A 961 -56.88 -2.55 -10.94
C ILE A 961 -57.81 -2.31 -9.74
N ALA A 962 -58.17 -3.36 -9.01
CA ALA A 962 -59.07 -3.24 -7.87
C ALA A 962 -58.46 -2.42 -6.72
N ASN A 963 -57.13 -2.38 -6.57
CA ASN A 963 -56.48 -1.53 -5.57
C ASN A 963 -56.57 -0.05 -5.96
N ILE A 964 -56.30 0.29 -7.22
CA ILE A 964 -56.44 1.66 -7.73
C ILE A 964 -57.89 2.14 -7.56
N LEU A 965 -58.87 1.33 -8.00
CA LEU A 965 -60.29 1.69 -7.92
C LEU A 965 -60.87 1.71 -6.49
N ARG A 966 -60.21 1.06 -5.52
CA ARG A 966 -60.61 1.11 -4.11
C ARG A 966 -59.88 2.18 -3.30
N GLY A 967 -58.76 2.68 -3.81
CA GLY A 967 -57.91 3.68 -3.16
C GLY A 967 -58.23 5.12 -3.62
N PRO A 968 -57.55 6.12 -3.03
CA PRO A 968 -57.67 7.52 -3.43
C PRO A 968 -57.14 7.79 -4.86
N GLU A 969 -56.42 6.83 -5.45
CA GLU A 969 -55.94 6.88 -6.83
C GLU A 969 -57.07 6.78 -7.86
N ARG A 970 -58.26 6.30 -7.46
CA ARG A 970 -59.46 6.26 -8.30
C ARG A 970 -59.79 7.64 -8.89
N ASP A 971 -59.76 8.69 -8.06
CA ASP A 971 -60.09 10.05 -8.51
C ASP A 971 -59.11 10.55 -9.58
N ARG A 972 -57.83 10.14 -9.48
CA ARG A 972 -56.79 10.48 -10.45
C ARG A 972 -56.95 9.69 -11.74
N TYR A 973 -57.27 8.40 -11.63
CA TYR A 973 -57.61 7.58 -12.78
C TYR A 973 -58.84 8.13 -13.52
N ASP A 974 -59.90 8.51 -12.80
CA ASP A 974 -61.13 9.09 -13.37
C ASP A 974 -60.86 10.46 -14.01
N HIS A 975 -59.95 11.26 -13.44
CA HIS A 975 -59.48 12.49 -14.06
C HIS A 975 -58.82 12.23 -15.41
N PHE A 976 -57.89 11.26 -15.52
CA PHE A 976 -57.26 10.93 -16.79
C PHE A 976 -58.21 10.23 -17.77
N LEU A 977 -59.18 9.46 -17.26
CA LEU A 977 -60.19 8.83 -18.10
C LEU A 977 -61.11 9.87 -18.76
N SER A 978 -61.45 10.94 -18.06
CA SER A 978 -62.30 12.02 -18.56
C SER A 978 -61.54 13.07 -19.39
N ASN A 979 -60.29 13.38 -19.05
CA ASN A 979 -59.49 14.42 -19.71
C ASN A 979 -58.51 13.88 -20.75
N GLY A 980 -58.45 12.56 -20.92
CA GLY A 980 -57.49 11.88 -21.78
C GLY A 980 -56.18 11.59 -21.06
N PHE A 981 -55.60 10.44 -21.39
CA PHE A 981 -54.32 10.02 -20.86
C PHE A 981 -53.16 10.60 -21.68
N PRO A 982 -52.10 11.13 -21.06
CA PRO A 982 -50.93 11.64 -21.77
C PRO A 982 -50.13 10.50 -22.43
N LEU A 983 -49.42 10.83 -23.52
CA LEU A 983 -48.48 9.93 -24.21
C LEU A 983 -47.26 9.66 -23.32
N TRP A 984 -47.33 8.60 -22.51
CA TRP A 984 -46.21 8.12 -21.70
C TRP A 984 -45.37 7.10 -22.49
N LYS A 985 -44.04 7.27 -22.52
CA LYS A 985 -43.11 6.41 -23.30
C LYS A 985 -42.11 5.63 -22.43
N GLY A 986 -42.40 5.47 -21.14
CA GLY A 986 -41.52 4.79 -20.18
C GLY A 986 -40.33 5.64 -19.72
N THR A 987 -39.68 5.21 -18.63
CA THR A 987 -38.55 5.92 -17.99
C THR A 987 -37.23 5.87 -18.77
N ASP A 988 -37.06 4.91 -19.68
CA ASP A 988 -35.81 4.69 -20.42
C ASP A 988 -35.70 5.46 -21.75
N TYR A 989 -36.69 6.30 -22.07
CA TYR A 989 -36.78 6.97 -23.37
C TYR A 989 -35.64 7.97 -23.65
N TYR A 990 -35.16 8.69 -22.65
CA TYR A 990 -34.10 9.71 -22.83
C TYR A 990 -32.70 9.11 -22.94
N TYR A 991 -32.42 8.03 -22.19
CA TYR A 991 -31.12 7.34 -22.21
C TYR A 991 -30.80 6.69 -23.57
N ASN A 992 -31.82 6.22 -24.28
CA ASN A 992 -31.63 5.56 -25.58
C ASN A 992 -31.51 6.54 -26.76
N ARG A 993 -31.78 7.85 -26.58
CA ARG A 993 -31.81 8.83 -27.69
C ARG A 993 -30.65 9.84 -27.71
N TYR A 994 -29.96 10.03 -26.58
CA TYR A 994 -28.76 10.89 -26.51
C TYR A 994 -27.50 10.05 -26.29
N ARG A 995 -26.94 9.52 -27.38
CA ARG A 995 -25.53 9.11 -27.42
C ARG A 995 -24.74 10.28 -27.99
N PRO A 996 -23.92 11.02 -27.20
CA PRO A 996 -23.06 12.04 -27.77
C PRO A 996 -22.09 11.35 -28.74
N GLY A 997 -22.10 11.77 -30.01
CA GLY A 997 -21.19 11.25 -31.02
C GLY A 997 -19.75 11.69 -30.72
N LEU A 998 -18.78 11.03 -31.34
CA LEU A 998 -17.35 11.30 -31.17
C LEU A 998 -17.01 12.80 -31.30
N GLY A 999 -17.62 13.50 -32.26
CA GLY A 999 -17.43 14.94 -32.44
C GLY A 999 -17.93 15.78 -31.26
N THR A 1000 -19.05 15.41 -30.63
CA THR A 1000 -19.59 16.11 -29.46
C THR A 1000 -18.68 15.93 -28.25
N VAL A 1001 -18.10 14.74 -28.10
CA VAL A 1001 -17.12 14.44 -27.05
C VAL A 1001 -15.83 15.24 -27.28
N ILE A 1002 -15.29 15.25 -28.50
CA ILE A 1002 -14.07 15.98 -28.84
C ILE A 1002 -14.25 17.49 -28.61
N VAL A 1003 -15.38 18.07 -29.03
CA VAL A 1003 -15.66 19.50 -28.79
C VAL A 1003 -15.79 19.80 -27.30
N GLY A 1004 -16.47 18.93 -26.54
CA GLY A 1004 -16.55 19.06 -25.08
C GLY A 1004 -15.18 19.00 -24.41
N LEU A 1005 -14.34 18.05 -24.81
CA LEU A 1005 -12.97 17.87 -24.30
C LEU A 1005 -12.09 19.06 -24.67
N PHE A 1006 -12.20 19.59 -25.89
CA PHE A 1006 -11.48 20.79 -26.32
C PHE A 1006 -11.85 22.03 -25.50
N LEU A 1007 -13.14 22.23 -25.18
CA LEU A 1007 -13.58 23.35 -24.35
C LEU A 1007 -13.10 23.24 -22.89
N VAL A 1008 -13.13 22.03 -22.33
CA VAL A 1008 -12.69 21.77 -20.95
C VAL A 1008 -11.18 21.86 -20.83
N VAL A 1009 -10.44 21.15 -21.69
CA VAL A 1009 -8.97 21.06 -21.64
C VAL A 1009 -8.35 22.34 -22.21
N GLY A 1010 -8.71 22.72 -23.43
CA GLY A 1010 -8.14 23.89 -24.11
C GLY A 1010 -8.58 25.24 -23.53
N GLY A 1011 -9.64 25.25 -22.71
CA GLY A 1011 -10.17 26.45 -22.06
C GLY A 1011 -9.87 26.47 -20.56
N GLY A 1012 -10.63 25.69 -19.78
CA GLY A 1012 -10.57 25.72 -18.31
C GLY A 1012 -9.22 25.27 -17.75
N ILE A 1013 -8.74 24.10 -18.17
CA ILE A 1013 -7.45 23.56 -17.69
C ILE A 1013 -6.30 24.42 -18.21
N HIS A 1014 -6.29 24.78 -19.50
CA HIS A 1014 -5.23 25.61 -20.06
C HIS A 1014 -5.16 27.01 -19.40
N TYR A 1015 -6.29 27.65 -19.11
CA TYR A 1015 -6.30 28.91 -18.35
C TYR A 1015 -5.68 28.75 -16.96
N LEU A 1016 -6.04 27.67 -16.27
CA LEU A 1016 -5.47 27.37 -14.95
C LEU A 1016 -3.95 27.17 -15.02
N THR A 1017 -3.46 26.46 -16.04
CA THR A 1017 -2.02 26.28 -16.27
C THR A 1017 -1.29 27.61 -16.53
N LEU A 1018 -1.84 28.47 -17.39
CA LEU A 1018 -1.29 29.80 -17.66
C LEU A 1018 -1.28 30.66 -16.38
N TYR A 1019 -2.36 30.62 -15.61
CA TYR A 1019 -2.48 31.36 -14.35
C TYR A 1019 -1.48 30.87 -13.29
N MET A 1020 -1.34 29.55 -13.13
CA MET A 1020 -0.35 28.97 -12.22
C MET A 1020 1.08 29.31 -12.63
N SER A 1021 1.38 29.30 -13.93
CA SER A 1021 2.69 29.69 -14.45
C SER A 1021 3.01 31.17 -14.14
N TRP A 1022 2.08 32.08 -14.45
CA TRP A 1022 2.21 33.50 -14.11
C TRP A 1022 2.40 33.73 -12.61
N LYS A 1023 1.61 33.05 -11.77
CA LYS A 1023 1.74 33.12 -10.31
C LYS A 1023 3.12 32.66 -9.85
N ARG A 1024 3.63 31.56 -10.42
CA ARG A 1024 4.97 31.03 -10.11
C ARG A 1024 6.08 31.99 -10.54
N GLN A 1025 5.97 32.60 -11.72
CA GLN A 1025 6.91 33.62 -12.20
C GLN A 1025 6.92 34.85 -11.30
N LYS A 1026 5.74 35.34 -10.90
CA LYS A 1026 5.64 36.48 -9.98
C LYS A 1026 6.28 36.18 -8.62
N GLU A 1027 5.94 35.04 -8.02
CA GLU A 1027 6.54 34.61 -6.74
C GLU A 1027 8.06 34.39 -6.85
N PHE A 1028 8.55 33.95 -8.01
CA PHE A 1028 9.98 33.81 -8.26
C PHE A 1028 10.69 35.17 -8.26
N VAL A 1029 10.18 36.16 -9.01
CA VAL A 1029 10.75 37.52 -9.04
C VAL A 1029 10.71 38.16 -7.66
N GLU A 1030 9.61 38.01 -6.91
CA GLU A 1030 9.48 38.53 -5.54
C GLU A 1030 10.50 37.91 -4.58
N ARG A 1031 10.74 36.60 -4.66
CA ARG A 1031 11.80 35.94 -3.87
C ARG A 1031 13.19 36.42 -4.26
N TYR A 1032 13.44 36.63 -5.57
CA TYR A 1032 14.73 37.12 -6.08
C TYR A 1032 15.06 38.53 -5.57
N ILE A 1033 14.08 39.43 -5.59
CA ILE A 1033 14.19 40.77 -5.03
C ILE A 1033 14.46 40.72 -3.52
N LYS A 1034 13.75 39.85 -2.80
CA LYS A 1034 13.94 39.68 -1.36
C LYS A 1034 15.35 39.19 -1.03
N PHE A 1035 15.82 38.16 -1.73
CA PHE A 1035 17.19 37.65 -1.59
C PHE A 1035 18.24 38.75 -1.81
N ALA A 1036 18.11 39.53 -2.89
CA ALA A 1036 19.05 40.59 -3.20
C ALA A 1036 19.10 41.65 -2.10
N ARG A 1037 17.93 42.08 -1.60
CA ARG A 1037 17.81 43.04 -0.50
C ARG A 1037 18.45 42.53 0.80
N ASP A 1038 18.10 41.30 1.19
CA ASP A 1038 18.59 40.67 2.42
C ASP A 1038 20.12 40.47 2.36
N THR A 1039 20.67 40.12 1.20
CA THR A 1039 22.11 39.91 1.02
C THR A 1039 22.88 41.23 0.95
N ALA A 1040 22.33 42.26 0.32
CA ALA A 1040 22.96 43.58 0.24
C ALA A 1040 23.00 44.29 1.61
N TRP A 1041 21.92 44.19 2.40
CA TRP A 1041 21.73 45.04 3.59
C TRP A 1041 21.57 44.28 4.92
N GLY A 1042 21.57 42.94 4.91
CA GLY A 1042 21.42 42.08 6.08
C GLY A 1042 19.96 41.91 6.50
N GLY A 1043 19.56 40.71 6.94
CA GLY A 1043 18.17 40.28 7.21
C GLY A 1043 17.43 40.94 8.38
N GLY A 1044 17.67 42.23 8.66
CA GLY A 1044 16.88 43.08 9.54
C GLY A 1044 16.81 44.50 8.97
N LEU A 1045 15.61 45.08 8.90
CA LEU A 1045 15.22 46.37 8.30
C LEU A 1045 16.16 47.56 8.63
N ASN A 1046 17.36 47.59 8.05
CA ASN A 1046 18.30 48.72 8.08
C ASN A 1046 18.62 49.17 6.65
N ILE A 1047 17.58 49.25 5.80
CA ILE A 1047 17.66 49.97 4.52
C ILE A 1047 17.43 51.46 4.84
N PRO A 1048 18.42 52.35 4.60
CA PRO A 1048 18.27 53.77 4.90
C PRO A 1048 17.14 54.39 4.06
N GLY A 1049 15.97 54.64 4.67
CA GLY A 1049 14.87 55.39 4.05
C GLY A 1049 13.53 54.65 3.88
N VAL A 1050 13.42 53.38 4.27
CA VAL A 1050 12.15 52.63 4.13
C VAL A 1050 11.30 52.61 5.42
N ASP A 1051 11.89 52.92 6.58
CA ASP A 1051 11.14 53.10 7.85
C ASP A 1051 11.31 54.53 8.40
N ALA A 1052 10.49 55.45 7.92
CA ALA A 1052 10.30 56.75 8.57
C ALA A 1052 8.80 57.00 8.81
N ALA A 1053 8.27 56.42 9.89
CA ALA A 1053 7.16 57.06 10.60
C ALA A 1053 7.69 58.32 11.30
N PRO A 1054 6.97 59.46 11.34
CA PRO A 1054 7.48 60.69 11.91
C PRO A 1054 7.72 60.52 13.42
N ALA A 1055 8.95 60.78 13.87
CA ALA A 1055 9.31 60.73 15.28
C ALA A 1055 8.59 61.83 16.09
N PRO A 1056 8.13 61.55 17.33
CA PRO A 1056 7.59 62.58 18.21
C PRO A 1056 8.71 63.48 18.73
N ALA A 1057 8.41 64.78 18.85
CA ALA A 1057 9.36 65.80 19.30
C ALA A 1057 9.87 65.54 20.74
N PRO A 1058 11.11 65.95 21.08
CA PRO A 1058 11.69 65.68 22.38
C PRO A 1058 10.97 66.43 23.52
N ALA A 1059 10.79 65.74 24.64
CA ALA A 1059 10.26 66.28 25.88
C ALA A 1059 11.24 67.30 26.52
N ALA A 1060 10.72 68.46 26.90
CA ALA A 1060 11.41 69.45 27.73
C ALA A 1060 11.11 69.20 29.22
N SER A 1061 12.14 69.30 30.06
CA SER A 1061 12.03 69.30 31.53
C SER A 1061 11.86 70.75 32.06
N PRO A 1062 11.41 70.98 33.31
CA PRO A 1062 10.09 71.51 33.62
C PRO A 1062 10.11 73.00 34.05
N ALA A 1063 9.02 73.72 33.78
CA ALA A 1063 8.69 74.97 34.46
C ALA A 1063 7.57 74.70 35.50
N PRO A 1064 7.59 75.39 36.66
CA PRO A 1064 6.69 75.08 37.76
C PRO A 1064 5.27 75.62 37.55
N ALA A 1065 4.33 74.79 38.01
CA ALA A 1065 2.96 75.02 38.46
C ALA A 1065 2.33 76.42 38.30
N SER A 1066 1.17 76.45 37.66
CA SER A 1066 -0.03 77.05 38.27
C SER A 1066 -1.28 76.42 37.67
N ASP A 1067 -2.15 75.99 38.57
CA ASP A 1067 -3.50 75.51 38.37
C ASP A 1067 -4.38 76.61 37.72
N GLU A 1068 -5.31 76.22 36.86
CA GLU A 1068 -6.75 76.35 37.13
C GLU A 1068 -7.60 75.92 35.91
N GLU A 1069 -8.75 75.37 36.24
CA GLU A 1069 -9.70 74.59 35.45
C GLU A 1069 -10.52 75.42 34.44
N GLU A 1070 -10.94 74.82 33.31
CA GLU A 1070 -12.37 74.75 32.94
C GLU A 1070 -12.70 73.80 31.76
N ALA A 1071 -13.66 72.91 32.06
CA ALA A 1071 -14.64 72.08 31.33
C ALA A 1071 -14.60 71.75 29.78
N PRO A 1072 -15.19 70.59 29.37
CA PRO A 1072 -14.96 69.93 28.07
C PRO A 1072 -16.07 70.13 27.03
N PRO A 1073 -15.84 69.87 25.72
CA PRO A 1073 -16.91 69.67 24.75
C PRO A 1073 -17.27 68.18 24.54
N LEU A 1074 -18.58 67.97 24.47
CA LEU A 1074 -19.35 66.71 24.39
C LEU A 1074 -19.05 65.82 23.17
N PRO A 1075 -19.38 64.51 23.23
CA PRO A 1075 -19.05 63.55 22.17
C PRO A 1075 -20.01 63.66 20.97
N GLN A 1076 -19.48 63.97 19.79
CA GLN A 1076 -20.26 63.98 18.54
C GLN A 1076 -20.34 62.59 17.86
N ASN A 1077 -21.51 62.34 17.28
CA ASN A 1077 -21.98 61.03 16.84
C ASN A 1077 -21.42 60.67 15.44
N ARG A 1078 -21.01 59.41 15.23
CA ARG A 1078 -20.28 58.88 14.03
C ARG A 1078 -20.95 59.12 12.66
N ARG A 1079 -22.18 59.61 12.63
CA ARG A 1079 -22.99 59.80 11.42
C ARG A 1079 -22.74 61.17 10.75
N GLU A 1080 -22.40 62.21 11.52
CA GLU A 1080 -22.14 63.55 10.99
C GLU A 1080 -20.75 63.65 10.32
N ARG A 1081 -19.74 62.99 10.90
CA ARG A 1081 -18.40 62.90 10.31
C ARG A 1081 -18.38 62.21 8.93
N ARG A 1082 -19.25 61.21 8.72
CA ARG A 1082 -19.40 60.52 7.42
C ARG A 1082 -20.19 61.33 6.38
N MET A 1083 -21.00 62.31 6.80
CA MET A 1083 -21.66 63.24 5.87
C MET A 1083 -20.72 64.35 5.43
N GLN A 1084 -19.84 64.84 6.31
CA GLN A 1084 -18.81 65.83 5.95
C GLN A 1084 -17.77 65.26 4.96
N GLU A 1085 -17.34 64.01 5.13
CA GLU A 1085 -16.44 63.34 4.16
C GLU A 1085 -17.09 63.04 2.80
N LYS A 1086 -18.44 62.91 2.75
CA LYS A 1086 -19.19 62.72 1.50
C LYS A 1086 -19.51 64.03 0.77
N ALA A 1087 -19.54 65.16 1.47
CA ALA A 1087 -19.69 66.49 0.87
C ALA A 1087 -18.40 66.95 0.17
N ALA A 1088 -17.23 66.62 0.72
CA ALA A 1088 -15.93 67.00 0.15
C ALA A 1088 -15.56 66.28 -1.17
N LYS A 1089 -16.32 65.27 -1.60
CA LYS A 1089 -16.10 64.52 -2.86
C LYS A 1089 -17.06 64.90 -3.98
N ARG A 1090 -17.84 65.98 -3.85
CA ARG A 1090 -18.95 66.29 -4.78
C ARG A 1090 -18.90 67.62 -5.51
N ASP A 1091 -17.78 68.36 -5.48
CA ASP A 1091 -17.60 69.57 -6.29
C ASP A 1091 -16.39 69.45 -7.21
N GLY A 1092 -16.64 69.41 -8.52
CA GLY A 1092 -15.62 69.36 -9.58
C GLY A 1092 -16.08 68.62 -10.84
N ALA A 1093 -17.23 69.00 -11.41
CA ALA A 1093 -17.77 68.40 -12.63
C ALA A 1093 -17.63 69.31 -13.87
N ARG A 1094 -16.90 68.83 -14.90
CA ARG A 1094 -17.22 68.87 -16.37
C ARG A 1094 -17.35 70.25 -17.10
N PRO A 1095 -17.48 70.33 -18.46
CA PRO A 1095 -17.23 69.38 -19.58
C PRO A 1095 -16.61 69.97 -20.89
N ALA A 1096 -16.50 69.11 -21.93
CA ALA A 1096 -16.34 69.32 -23.40
C ALA A 1096 -14.89 69.32 -23.93
N LYS A 1097 -14.51 68.68 -25.04
CA LYS A 1097 -15.23 68.30 -26.28
C LYS A 1097 -14.51 67.10 -26.97
N LYS A 1098 -15.25 66.31 -27.75
CA LYS A 1098 -14.77 65.17 -28.57
C LYS A 1098 -13.97 65.62 -29.80
N THR A 1099 -12.84 64.96 -30.11
CA THR A 1099 -12.34 64.78 -31.49
C THR A 1099 -11.45 63.54 -31.65
N ARG A 1100 -11.92 62.63 -32.51
CA ARG A 1100 -11.30 61.80 -33.56
C ARG A 1100 -9.84 61.25 -33.44
N ARG A 1101 -9.74 59.93 -33.72
CA ARG A 1101 -8.57 59.09 -34.05
C ARG A 1101 -7.51 59.74 -34.95
N ALA A 1102 -6.22 59.49 -34.69
CA ALA A 1102 -5.27 58.80 -35.58
C ALA A 1102 -3.93 58.50 -34.85
N PRO A 1103 -3.16 57.47 -35.27
CA PRO A 1103 -1.91 57.00 -34.66
C PRO A 1103 -0.65 57.53 -35.37
N ALA A 1104 0.47 57.62 -34.63
CA ALA A 1104 1.86 57.77 -35.07
C ALA A 1104 2.71 57.73 -33.77
N SER A 1105 3.94 57.28 -33.69
CA SER A 1105 4.90 56.58 -34.55
C SER A 1105 6.08 56.25 -33.62
N SER A 1106 6.92 55.31 -34.04
CA SER A 1106 8.20 54.95 -33.43
C SER A 1106 9.04 56.16 -32.98
N GLY A 1107 9.70 56.00 -31.83
CA GLY A 1107 10.69 56.93 -31.32
C GLY A 1107 11.36 56.36 -30.09
N THR A 1108 12.50 55.72 -30.31
CA THR A 1108 13.53 55.39 -29.33
C THR A 1108 13.73 56.58 -28.39
N ALA A 1109 13.45 56.40 -27.10
CA ALA A 1109 13.81 57.34 -26.07
C ALA A 1109 14.14 56.57 -24.80
N THR A 1110 15.42 56.30 -24.62
CA THR A 1110 16.03 56.08 -23.31
C THR A 1110 15.49 57.15 -22.35
N PRO A 1111 14.79 56.81 -21.27
CA PRO A 1111 14.57 57.78 -20.21
C PRO A 1111 15.92 57.96 -19.52
N THR A 1112 16.59 59.08 -19.80
CA THR A 1112 17.68 59.58 -18.97
C THR A 1112 17.15 59.62 -17.52
N PRO A 1113 17.83 59.01 -16.54
CA PRO A 1113 17.33 59.01 -15.18
C PRO A 1113 17.32 60.46 -14.69
N ALA A 1114 16.14 60.95 -14.35
CA ALA A 1114 16.01 62.15 -13.55
C ALA A 1114 16.78 61.91 -12.24
N ALA A 1115 17.76 62.77 -11.97
CA ALA A 1115 18.61 62.72 -10.79
C ALA A 1115 17.76 62.72 -9.50
N GLY A 1116 17.47 61.51 -9.01
CA GLY A 1116 17.09 61.21 -7.63
C GLY A 1116 18.33 60.87 -6.80
N PRO A 1117 18.26 60.97 -5.47
CA PRO A 1117 19.44 61.13 -4.62
C PRO A 1117 20.40 59.93 -4.71
N THR A 1118 21.68 60.20 -4.92
CA THR A 1118 22.78 59.23 -4.93
C THR A 1118 23.00 58.66 -3.53
N GLY A 1119 22.22 57.64 -3.17
CA GLY A 1119 22.52 56.78 -2.03
C GLY A 1119 23.41 55.60 -2.41
N ALA A 1120 24.03 54.97 -1.40
CA ALA A 1120 24.96 53.85 -1.59
C ALA A 1120 24.27 52.66 -2.29
N ARG A 1121 24.88 52.15 -3.37
CA ARG A 1121 24.44 50.95 -4.08
C ARG A 1121 25.34 49.76 -3.73
N LYS A 1122 24.78 48.55 -3.67
CA LYS A 1122 25.54 47.31 -3.43
C LYS A 1122 25.25 46.27 -4.49
N ARG A 1123 26.31 45.66 -5.00
CA ARG A 1123 26.27 44.54 -5.93
C ARG A 1123 26.22 43.23 -5.17
N VAL A 1124 25.33 42.33 -5.57
CA VAL A 1124 25.15 40.98 -5.02
C VAL A 1124 25.14 39.99 -6.17
N VAL A 1125 25.91 38.92 -6.05
CA VAL A 1125 25.89 37.83 -7.03
C VAL A 1125 24.85 36.81 -6.58
N ALA A 1126 23.88 36.52 -7.44
CA ALA A 1126 22.87 35.49 -7.18
C ALA A 1126 23.39 34.08 -7.48
N GLU A 1127 22.74 33.04 -6.97
CA GLU A 1127 23.16 31.63 -7.11
C GLU A 1127 23.31 31.15 -8.56
N ASN A 1128 22.65 31.82 -9.51
CA ASN A 1128 22.78 31.54 -10.94
C ASN A 1128 23.88 32.36 -11.65
N GLY A 1129 24.76 33.02 -10.91
CA GLY A 1129 25.88 33.81 -11.42
C GLY A 1129 25.50 35.22 -11.90
N LYS A 1130 24.22 35.60 -11.94
CA LYS A 1130 23.81 36.94 -12.36
C LYS A 1130 24.07 37.98 -11.28
N ILE A 1131 24.47 39.19 -11.69
CA ILE A 1131 24.76 40.30 -10.79
C ILE A 1131 23.49 41.13 -10.59
N LEU A 1132 23.14 41.37 -9.34
CA LEU A 1132 22.03 42.19 -8.91
C LEU A 1132 22.56 43.44 -8.20
N VAL A 1133 22.09 44.61 -8.61
CA VAL A 1133 22.42 45.89 -7.96
C VAL A 1133 21.24 46.34 -7.13
N VAL A 1134 21.44 46.51 -5.83
CA VAL A 1134 20.41 47.01 -4.91
C VAL A 1134 20.76 48.44 -4.53
N ASP A 1135 19.82 49.36 -4.76
CA ASP A 1135 20.00 50.76 -4.37
C ASP A 1135 19.56 51.04 -2.93
N SER A 1136 19.76 52.28 -2.47
CA SER A 1136 19.40 52.70 -1.12
C SER A 1136 17.89 52.82 -0.87
N LEU A 1137 17.07 52.87 -1.93
CA LEU A 1137 15.60 52.89 -1.84
C LEU A 1137 15.03 51.47 -1.78
N GLY A 1138 15.87 50.46 -2.03
CA GLY A 1138 15.51 49.05 -2.04
C GLY A 1138 15.12 48.55 -3.42
N ASP A 1139 15.26 49.33 -4.49
CA ASP A 1139 15.03 48.86 -5.85
C ASP A 1139 16.17 47.92 -6.28
N VAL A 1140 15.81 46.85 -6.99
CA VAL A 1140 16.74 45.79 -7.39
C VAL A 1140 16.83 45.76 -8.90
N TYR A 1141 18.03 45.93 -9.42
CA TYR A 1141 18.37 45.92 -10.83
C TYR A 1141 19.14 44.65 -11.17
N LEU A 1142 18.85 44.06 -12.32
CA LEU A 1142 19.61 42.97 -12.90
C LEU A 1142 20.62 43.55 -13.88
N GLU A 1143 21.90 43.26 -13.67
CA GLU A 1143 22.98 43.67 -14.55
C GLU A 1143 23.14 42.60 -15.64
N GLY A 1144 22.97 43.00 -16.90
CA GLY A 1144 23.12 42.16 -18.08
C GLY A 1144 24.04 42.82 -19.09
N GLU A 1145 25.01 42.08 -19.59
CA GLU A 1145 25.91 42.49 -20.66
C GLU A 1145 25.22 42.18 -22.00
N ASP A 1146 25.22 43.16 -22.93
CA ASP A 1146 24.76 42.93 -24.30
C ASP A 1146 25.86 42.25 -25.14
N ASP A 1147 25.51 41.85 -26.37
CA ASP A 1147 26.42 41.14 -27.28
C ASP A 1147 27.64 41.99 -27.71
N GLU A 1148 27.68 43.28 -27.35
CA GLU A 1148 28.75 44.25 -27.62
C GLU A 1148 29.66 44.49 -26.40
N GLY A 1149 29.37 43.86 -25.25
CA GLY A 1149 30.16 43.98 -24.01
C GLY A 1149 29.77 45.18 -23.14
N GLU A 1150 28.67 45.86 -23.46
CA GLU A 1150 28.17 47.00 -22.69
C GLU A 1150 27.16 46.53 -21.63
N VAL A 1151 27.32 47.04 -20.42
CA VAL A 1151 26.59 46.57 -19.24
C VAL A 1151 25.33 47.41 -19.01
N HIS A 1152 24.15 46.80 -19.07
CA HIS A 1152 22.86 47.43 -18.83
C HIS A 1152 22.19 46.95 -17.52
N GLU A 1153 21.56 47.87 -16.79
CA GLU A 1153 20.80 47.59 -15.56
C GLU A 1153 19.29 47.54 -15.85
N PHE A 1154 18.63 46.40 -15.60
CA PHE A 1154 17.19 46.21 -15.78
C PHE A 1154 16.46 46.16 -14.43
N LEU A 1155 15.50 47.06 -14.19
CA LEU A 1155 14.71 47.05 -12.96
C LEU A 1155 13.82 45.79 -12.88
N LEU A 1156 13.90 45.05 -11.78
CA LEU A 1156 13.04 43.90 -11.52
C LEU A 1156 11.75 44.35 -10.82
N ASP A 1157 10.67 44.62 -11.57
CA ASP A 1157 9.33 44.91 -11.02
C ASP A 1157 8.36 43.72 -11.21
N PRO A 1158 7.87 43.08 -10.12
CA PRO A 1158 6.87 42.01 -10.19
C PRO A 1158 5.54 42.41 -10.86
N ASN A 1159 5.25 43.71 -11.00
CA ASN A 1159 4.00 44.22 -11.58
C ASN A 1159 4.04 44.34 -13.12
N GLU A 1160 5.21 44.23 -13.75
CA GLU A 1160 5.33 44.22 -15.21
C GLU A 1160 4.87 42.90 -15.85
N LEU A 1161 4.76 41.82 -15.07
CA LEU A 1161 4.28 40.52 -15.54
C LEU A 1161 2.78 40.55 -15.85
N ALA A 1162 2.44 40.56 -17.14
CA ALA A 1162 1.05 40.59 -17.61
C ALA A 1162 0.25 39.36 -17.16
N LYS A 1163 -0.89 39.59 -16.48
CA LYS A 1163 -1.77 38.53 -16.01
C LYS A 1163 -2.51 37.85 -17.18
N PRO A 1164 -2.51 36.51 -17.28
CA PRO A 1164 -3.15 35.80 -18.37
C PRO A 1164 -4.68 35.93 -18.32
N THR A 1165 -5.30 35.97 -19.49
CA THR A 1165 -6.75 36.09 -19.70
C THR A 1165 -7.30 34.87 -20.45
N ILE A 1166 -8.63 34.71 -20.47
CA ILE A 1166 -9.28 33.61 -21.23
C ILE A 1166 -8.95 33.69 -22.73
N LYS A 1167 -8.60 34.87 -23.26
CA LYS A 1167 -8.20 35.06 -24.66
C LYS A 1167 -6.84 34.43 -24.98
N ASP A 1168 -6.05 34.13 -23.96
CA ASP A 1168 -4.74 33.49 -24.10
C ASP A 1168 -4.84 31.96 -24.18
N THR A 1169 -6.04 31.41 -23.96
CA THR A 1169 -6.29 29.96 -24.01
C THR A 1169 -6.37 29.44 -25.44
N ALA A 1170 -6.15 28.13 -25.58
CA ALA A 1170 -6.21 27.43 -26.86
C ALA A 1170 -7.61 27.50 -27.48
N VAL A 1171 -8.68 27.57 -26.67
CA VAL A 1171 -10.06 27.73 -27.15
C VAL A 1171 -10.27 29.03 -27.93
N PHE A 1172 -9.52 30.09 -27.64
CA PHE A 1172 -9.57 31.35 -28.40
C PHE A 1172 -8.48 31.43 -29.47
N ARG A 1173 -7.24 31.03 -29.15
CA ARG A 1173 -6.11 31.17 -30.07
C ARG A 1173 -6.16 30.16 -31.22
N ALA A 1174 -6.54 28.90 -30.98
CA ALA A 1174 -6.52 27.87 -32.02
C ALA A 1174 -7.56 28.11 -33.13
N PRO A 1175 -8.81 28.52 -32.86
CA PRO A 1175 -9.75 28.87 -33.92
C PRO A 1175 -9.32 30.11 -34.72
N ILE A 1176 -8.72 31.12 -34.07
CA ILE A 1176 -8.20 32.32 -34.77
C ILE A 1176 -7.02 31.96 -35.66
N PHE A 1177 -6.10 31.12 -35.15
CA PHE A 1177 -4.97 30.59 -35.91
C PHE A 1177 -5.43 29.75 -37.11
N LEU A 1178 -6.36 28.80 -36.91
CA LEU A 1178 -6.96 28.00 -37.98
C LEU A 1178 -7.71 28.86 -39.00
N PHE A 1179 -8.45 29.88 -38.55
CA PHE A 1179 -9.11 30.83 -39.43
C PHE A 1179 -8.10 31.64 -40.25
N ASN A 1180 -7.02 32.13 -39.65
CA ASN A 1180 -5.97 32.88 -40.35
C ASN A 1180 -5.23 32.03 -41.40
N ILE A 1181 -5.04 30.73 -41.14
CA ILE A 1181 -4.38 29.80 -42.05
C ILE A 1181 -5.29 29.35 -43.21
N THR A 1182 -6.61 29.26 -42.98
CA THR A 1182 -7.56 28.71 -43.97
C THR A 1182 -8.27 29.79 -44.77
N ALA A 1183 -9.26 30.47 -44.18
CA ALA A 1183 -10.15 31.41 -44.86
C ALA A 1183 -9.66 32.88 -44.77
N GLY A 1184 -8.88 33.21 -43.74
CA GLY A 1184 -8.32 34.55 -43.50
C GLY A 1184 -7.35 35.01 -44.59
N ARG A 1185 -6.68 34.07 -45.28
CA ARG A 1185 -5.86 34.33 -46.47
C ARG A 1185 -6.68 34.86 -47.67
N PHE A 1186 -7.98 34.57 -47.74
CA PHE A 1186 -8.83 34.92 -48.89
C PHE A 1186 -9.89 36.00 -48.59
N LEU A 1187 -10.21 36.27 -47.32
CA LEU A 1187 -11.31 37.18 -46.93
C LEU A 1187 -10.86 38.55 -46.38
N SER A 1188 -9.58 38.74 -46.06
CA SER A 1188 -9.08 40.03 -45.60
C SER A 1188 -8.50 40.85 -46.76
N LYS A 1189 -9.36 41.70 -47.37
CA LYS A 1189 -8.88 42.91 -48.05
C LYS A 1189 -8.14 43.76 -47.02
N LYS A 1190 -6.81 43.92 -47.18
CA LYS A 1190 -6.06 45.02 -46.56
C LYS A 1190 -6.73 46.36 -46.93
N PRO A 1191 -6.63 47.35 -46.03
CA PRO A 1191 -5.88 48.51 -46.46
C PRO A 1191 -4.64 48.73 -45.58
N THR A 1192 -3.56 48.91 -46.31
CA THR A 1192 -2.24 49.46 -46.03
C THR A 1192 -2.28 50.80 -45.27
N ASN A 1193 -1.44 50.93 -44.25
CA ASN A 1193 -0.35 51.91 -44.18
C ASN A 1193 0.38 51.83 -42.81
N LEU A 1194 1.63 51.34 -42.82
CA LEU A 1194 2.84 52.10 -42.49
C LEU A 1194 4.07 51.17 -42.57
N GLU A 1195 4.94 51.52 -43.52
CA GLU A 1195 6.32 51.07 -43.73
C GLU A 1195 7.27 51.62 -42.66
N ILE A 1196 8.52 51.13 -42.75
CA ILE A 1196 9.83 51.75 -42.49
C ILE A 1196 10.61 50.91 -41.47
N GLU A 1197 11.85 50.47 -41.68
CA GLU A 1197 12.77 50.38 -42.81
C GLU A 1197 13.90 49.50 -42.27
N ILE A 1198 14.45 48.65 -43.12
CA ILE A 1198 15.71 47.95 -42.92
C ILE A 1198 16.74 48.77 -43.70
N PRO A 1199 17.86 49.21 -43.13
CA PRO A 1199 19.02 49.57 -43.92
C PRO A 1199 19.72 48.28 -44.38
N ALA A 1200 20.03 48.25 -45.67
CA ALA A 1200 20.68 47.18 -46.40
C ALA A 1200 22.22 47.21 -46.27
N GLU A 1201 22.84 46.32 -47.05
CA GLU A 1201 24.26 46.24 -47.45
C GLU A 1201 25.15 45.40 -46.51
N ASP A 1202 26.06 44.54 -46.97
CA ASP A 1202 26.36 44.02 -48.31
C ASP A 1202 27.30 42.80 -48.16
N GLU A 1203 27.59 42.19 -49.30
CA GLU A 1203 28.32 40.96 -49.62
C GLU A 1203 29.77 40.79 -49.07
N ASP A 1204 30.20 39.52 -49.13
CA ASP A 1204 31.52 38.98 -49.49
C ASP A 1204 32.51 38.40 -48.44
N SER A 1205 32.85 37.12 -48.69
CA SER A 1205 34.11 36.37 -48.42
C SER A 1205 34.57 36.18 -46.95
N ASP A 1206 35.05 35.04 -46.42
CA ASP A 1206 35.70 33.83 -46.94
C ASP A 1206 35.54 32.65 -45.93
N VAL A 1207 35.62 31.41 -46.42
CA VAL A 1207 35.56 30.09 -45.74
C VAL A 1207 37.00 29.69 -45.28
N PRO A 1208 37.34 28.87 -44.21
CA PRO A 1208 36.72 27.60 -43.77
C PRO A 1208 36.73 27.18 -42.25
N GLN A 1209 35.64 26.48 -41.84
CA GLN A 1209 35.47 25.24 -40.99
C GLN A 1209 36.36 24.98 -39.73
N PRO A 1210 35.80 24.48 -38.59
CA PRO A 1210 35.08 23.18 -38.52
C PRO A 1210 33.77 23.14 -37.70
N THR A 1211 33.01 22.07 -37.94
CA THR A 1211 31.66 21.68 -37.47
C THR A 1211 31.71 20.62 -36.34
N PRO A 1212 30.59 20.10 -35.76
CA PRO A 1212 29.40 20.79 -35.22
C PRO A 1212 28.79 20.13 -33.93
N SER A 1213 27.66 20.71 -33.50
CA SER A 1213 26.53 20.15 -32.69
C SER A 1213 26.53 20.51 -31.20
N THR A 1214 25.43 21.01 -30.61
CA THR A 1214 24.04 20.52 -30.71
C THR A 1214 23.04 21.61 -30.31
N ASP A 1215 21.94 21.77 -31.06
CA ASP A 1215 20.64 22.13 -30.46
C ASP A 1215 19.44 21.70 -31.32
N SER A 1216 18.47 21.07 -30.64
CA SER A 1216 17.01 21.07 -30.78
C SER A 1216 16.25 21.01 -32.14
N ALA A 1217 15.53 19.88 -32.31
CA ALA A 1217 14.10 19.72 -32.67
C ALA A 1217 13.37 20.54 -33.77
N GLY A 1218 12.86 19.81 -34.79
CA GLY A 1218 11.62 20.03 -35.60
C GLY A 1218 11.74 21.05 -36.74
N GLU A 1219 11.31 20.85 -37.99
CA GLU A 1219 10.40 19.92 -38.70
C GLU A 1219 11.00 19.70 -40.12
N ASP A 1220 10.71 18.63 -40.87
CA ASP A 1220 9.74 18.76 -41.96
C ASP A 1220 9.35 17.40 -42.57
N PHE A 1221 8.05 17.31 -42.83
CA PHE A 1221 7.35 16.30 -43.60
C PHE A 1221 7.37 16.75 -45.07
N GLU A 1222 8.03 15.99 -45.95
CA GLU A 1222 7.80 16.09 -47.41
C GLU A 1222 6.77 15.04 -47.83
N LEU A 1223 5.71 15.52 -48.48
CA LEU A 1223 4.67 14.73 -49.14
C LEU A 1223 4.76 15.05 -50.63
N LEU A 1224 5.19 14.08 -51.45
CA LEU A 1224 5.03 14.09 -52.91
C LEU A 1224 4.75 12.67 -53.43
N ASP A 1225 3.47 12.38 -53.53
CA ASP A 1225 2.71 11.87 -54.68
C ASP A 1225 3.26 10.79 -55.66
N LYS A 1226 2.31 9.88 -55.98
CA LYS A 1226 2.18 8.95 -57.15
C LYS A 1226 2.92 7.60 -57.10
N SER A 1227 2.17 6.50 -56.97
CA SER A 1227 1.47 5.89 -58.12
C SER A 1227 0.58 4.72 -57.68
N THR A 1228 -0.63 4.70 -58.24
CA THR A 1228 -1.46 3.51 -58.38
C THR A 1228 -0.96 2.66 -59.54
N ASP A 1229 -1.32 1.38 -59.51
CA ASP A 1229 -1.26 0.40 -60.60
C ASP A 1229 0.08 -0.24 -60.92
N SER A 1230 0.22 -1.49 -60.47
CA SER A 1230 0.38 -2.59 -61.42
C SER A 1230 0.07 -3.96 -60.79
N LEU A 1231 -0.94 -4.62 -61.39
CA LEU A 1231 -0.96 -6.03 -61.79
C LEU A 1231 -0.97 -7.10 -60.69
N SER A 1232 -1.71 -8.21 -60.74
CA SER A 1232 -2.92 -8.67 -61.41
C SER A 1232 -3.05 -10.15 -61.01
N LYS A 1233 -4.29 -10.63 -60.79
CA LYS A 1233 -4.82 -11.99 -61.06
C LYS A 1233 -3.89 -13.20 -60.78
N ALA A 1234 -4.27 -14.04 -59.82
CA ALA A 1234 -5.01 -15.31 -60.00
C ALA A 1234 -4.17 -16.44 -59.36
N LYS A 1235 -4.67 -17.53 -58.78
CA LYS A 1235 -5.97 -18.24 -58.86
C LYS A 1235 -6.05 -19.26 -57.71
N ALA A 1236 -7.27 -19.53 -57.21
CA ALA A 1236 -7.88 -20.81 -56.79
C ALA A 1236 -6.97 -21.97 -56.30
N SER A 1237 -7.24 -22.66 -55.20
CA SER A 1237 -8.44 -23.45 -54.85
C SER A 1237 -8.15 -24.13 -53.49
N GLY A 1238 -9.08 -24.59 -52.65
CA GLY A 1238 -10.49 -24.87 -52.85
C GLY A 1238 -11.23 -25.04 -51.51
N ALA A 1239 -12.56 -25.07 -51.63
CA ALA A 1239 -13.52 -25.22 -50.55
C ALA A 1239 -13.77 -26.71 -50.21
N SER A 1240 -14.20 -26.96 -48.98
CA SER A 1240 -15.03 -28.13 -48.65
C SER A 1240 -15.87 -27.86 -47.40
N GLN A 1241 -17.18 -27.74 -47.60
CA GLN A 1241 -18.24 -27.84 -46.59
C GLN A 1241 -18.27 -29.26 -45.98
N GLY A 1242 -18.78 -29.42 -44.75
CA GLY A 1242 -19.08 -30.76 -44.24
C GLY A 1242 -19.76 -30.83 -42.87
N LYS A 1243 -21.05 -31.13 -42.88
CA LYS A 1243 -21.99 -31.34 -41.77
C LYS A 1243 -21.59 -32.44 -40.76
N ALA A 1244 -22.15 -32.26 -39.56
CA ALA A 1244 -22.53 -33.24 -38.52
C ALA A 1244 -22.68 -34.73 -38.93
N ASN A 1245 -22.16 -35.64 -38.09
CA ASN A 1245 -22.96 -36.74 -37.55
C ASN A 1245 -22.31 -37.51 -36.37
N LYS A 1246 -23.19 -37.99 -35.49
CA LYS A 1246 -22.98 -38.94 -34.38
C LYS A 1246 -22.30 -40.25 -34.80
N ARG A 1247 -21.44 -40.82 -33.93
CA ARG A 1247 -21.68 -42.13 -33.25
C ARG A 1247 -20.48 -42.60 -32.40
N LYS A 1248 -20.82 -43.01 -31.16
CA LYS A 1248 -20.34 -44.15 -30.36
C LYS A 1248 -19.05 -44.87 -30.77
N GLY A 1249 -18.19 -45.11 -29.77
CA GLY A 1249 -17.68 -46.47 -29.51
C GLY A 1249 -16.27 -46.60 -28.97
N LYS A 1250 -16.19 -46.88 -27.66
CA LYS A 1250 -15.28 -47.82 -26.97
C LYS A 1250 -13.76 -47.70 -27.10
N LYS A 1251 -13.16 -47.57 -25.91
CA LYS A 1251 -11.94 -48.24 -25.39
C LYS A 1251 -10.66 -48.12 -26.24
N ARG A 1252 -9.70 -47.37 -25.71
CA ARG A 1252 -8.60 -47.97 -24.95
C ARG A 1252 -8.13 -47.02 -23.89
#